data_AF-A0A6P6NK56-F1
#
_entry.id   AF-A0A6P6NK56-F1
#
_cell.length_a   1.000
_cell.length_b   1.000
_cell.length_c   1.000
_cell.angle_alpha   90.00
_cell.angle_beta   90.00
_cell.angle_gamma   90.00
#
_symmetry.space_group_name_H-M   'P 1'
#
loop_
_entity.id
_entity.type
_entity.pdbx_description
1 polymer ?
#
loop_
_entity_poly.entity_id
_entity_poly.type
_entity_poly.pdbx_seq_one_letter_code
_entity_poly.pdbx_strand_id
1 'polypeptide(L)'
;MGKTLFSGLTVRGPSAPLVAPLGSSVVLLCYVDDPLPVEDLEVEWRRPDSETLVHLYQDGKSQTEVQQQDYQNRAHFFTDQIQHGNFSLRLDDLRAEDAGEYICTVHSQQKSGETVVQINVDVERLLVSGSSHSISAYVGEDVTLNCSIDSNITLQDTEKVLWKKTDEDEDIMVLLFQDQVVLPEASDERYGDRVEFFTDEIPKLNFSLRLKSVRTEDKGVYMCEVFAGGLSANTTVELEQLGFSVLHIVVLVLCISASGSALLLCCLIYCRTLHKGFFGQHTYNHQFNLGSSVVLPCHVDECLLKKSLKVDWRRKDTKTLVHLYQDGESRTEVQQEDYQNRANFFTDQIQHGNFSLRLDDLRAEDAGEYICKVYSDLSTVTRTAETSLVPLLQRQSCLDKLRAEDAGKYTCKVYSEQDCVHSADAELEILRFAVQCSRHTLAPLGSSVVLPSYTDKALPVEDLMVIWRRGNTTVHQYHNGQANTPQQDYQERACFFTDQFQSGNFSLRLDKLRVEDAGEYICTVYSNWRDVFSAKTNLVPRLLDPVFRLHMSLVFCPNLLMFLAFVLWGVSEGSVSETVCCCALYFLRPLLLLWAAPYIYHFTGKIKSWILKYSYVVEYLALSLFVYSALFKSAWQKLPNYEVFDRAVIIALFVIVYACCLCKIIDLLVSEVWKKTGWILKIFDLVADMTFHILPTLQFILLFYTFGATGEAGLIMVVILPVFMMMMTNDTWLYKCRYGLGLSRSVVRTVMLIFILVTNVLMIGLYIFTLGNQTDPIGWGCVMVFLQILWTVMYFTDDAAAVTYYVNLRLSRDFQRYVSVYVFGSVAVVLLNSAALITELILKTVNGDRMMADLRFIVFPSECLFAVSLLISGFSGSKIAGCLKSCQTKMRSVRVRRSPQQNQSTEMNPLNAGDQEQNQPHSVLAQT
;
A
#
# COMPACT_ATOMS: atom_id res chain seq x y z
N MET A 1 -43.82 21.15 -97.77
CA MET A 1 -43.22 22.19 -96.92
C MET A 1 -44.16 23.39 -96.97
N GLY A 2 -44.84 23.68 -95.86
CA GLY A 2 -45.83 24.75 -95.75
C GLY A 2 -46.36 24.76 -94.32
N LYS A 3 -45.60 25.40 -93.42
CA LYS A 3 -46.00 25.62 -92.02
C LYS A 3 -47.21 26.55 -92.02
N THR A 4 -48.35 26.09 -91.53
CA THR A 4 -49.46 26.95 -91.13
C THR A 4 -48.98 27.83 -89.98
N LEU A 5 -48.87 29.14 -90.21
CA LEU A 5 -48.63 30.11 -89.15
C LEU A 5 -49.91 30.22 -88.31
N PHE A 6 -49.91 29.64 -87.10
CA PHE A 6 -50.91 29.94 -86.08
C PHE A 6 -50.57 31.31 -85.47
N SER A 7 -51.54 32.22 -85.37
CA SER A 7 -51.36 33.48 -84.63
C SER A 7 -51.43 33.18 -83.12
N GLY A 8 -50.45 33.63 -82.35
CA GLY A 8 -50.34 33.30 -80.92
C GLY A 8 -51.50 33.82 -80.07
N LEU A 9 -52.08 32.95 -79.25
CA LEU A 9 -52.99 33.29 -78.15
C LEU A 9 -52.16 33.57 -76.90
N THR A 10 -52.46 34.63 -76.14
CA THR A 10 -51.77 34.92 -74.87
C THR A 10 -52.55 34.27 -73.72
N VAL A 11 -51.99 33.20 -73.14
CA VAL A 11 -52.54 32.52 -71.96
C VAL A 11 -51.76 32.96 -70.74
N ARG A 12 -52.46 33.33 -69.66
CA ARG A 12 -51.85 33.77 -68.39
C ARG A 12 -51.93 32.68 -67.34
N GLY A 13 -50.84 32.53 -66.60
CA GLY A 13 -50.74 31.69 -65.41
C GLY A 13 -50.08 32.44 -64.24
N PRO A 14 -49.81 31.75 -63.12
CA PRO A 14 -49.17 32.33 -61.96
C PRO A 14 -47.70 32.68 -62.24
N SER A 15 -47.20 33.75 -61.63
CA SER A 15 -45.80 34.20 -61.78
C SER A 15 -44.81 33.51 -60.81
N ALA A 16 -45.32 32.72 -59.86
CA ALA A 16 -44.53 32.02 -58.85
C ALA A 16 -45.09 30.61 -58.60
N PRO A 17 -44.26 29.66 -58.13
CA PRO A 17 -44.72 28.32 -57.76
C PRO A 17 -45.79 28.35 -56.65
N LEU A 18 -46.77 27.47 -56.74
CA LEU A 18 -47.80 27.28 -55.73
C LEU A 18 -47.28 26.33 -54.64
N VAL A 19 -47.35 26.73 -53.37
CA VAL A 19 -46.98 25.90 -52.21
C VAL A 19 -48.24 25.49 -51.45
N ALA A 20 -48.44 24.19 -51.24
CA ALA A 20 -49.60 23.67 -50.52
C ALA A 20 -49.29 22.37 -49.76
N PRO A 21 -49.94 22.12 -48.60
CA PRO A 21 -49.73 20.92 -47.80
C PRO A 21 -50.37 19.67 -48.42
N LEU A 22 -49.90 18.48 -48.03
CA LEU A 22 -50.47 17.19 -48.43
C LEU A 22 -51.97 17.09 -48.06
N GLY A 23 -52.76 16.44 -48.92
CA GLY A 23 -54.20 16.24 -48.75
C GLY A 23 -55.07 17.48 -49.01
N SER A 24 -54.47 18.65 -49.26
CA SER A 24 -55.20 19.87 -49.59
C SER A 24 -55.61 19.95 -51.07
N SER A 25 -56.43 20.95 -51.42
CA SER A 25 -56.83 21.25 -52.79
C SER A 25 -56.16 22.52 -53.30
N VAL A 26 -55.66 22.50 -54.54
CA VAL A 26 -55.02 23.67 -55.19
C VAL A 26 -55.71 24.03 -56.50
N VAL A 27 -55.58 25.29 -56.89
CA VAL A 27 -56.09 25.81 -58.16
C VAL A 27 -54.92 26.25 -59.04
N LEU A 28 -54.74 25.57 -60.16
CA LEU A 28 -53.74 25.89 -61.18
C LEU A 28 -54.33 26.94 -62.13
N LEU A 29 -53.84 28.16 -62.02
CA LEU A 29 -54.37 29.30 -62.78
C LEU A 29 -54.01 29.18 -64.27
N CYS A 30 -55.03 29.22 -65.12
CA CYS A 30 -54.90 29.33 -66.57
C CYS A 30 -56.09 30.13 -67.12
N TYR A 31 -55.86 31.28 -67.74
CA TYR A 31 -56.94 32.10 -68.30
C TYR A 31 -56.47 32.96 -69.46
N VAL A 32 -57.43 33.50 -70.20
CA VAL A 32 -57.23 34.47 -71.29
C VAL A 32 -58.03 35.74 -71.00
N ASP A 33 -57.53 36.89 -71.47
CA ASP A 33 -58.16 38.19 -71.20
C ASP A 33 -59.46 38.38 -72.04
N ASP A 34 -59.53 37.77 -73.22
CA ASP A 34 -60.67 37.87 -74.15
C ASP A 34 -61.43 36.54 -74.27
N PRO A 35 -62.78 36.53 -74.19
CA PRO A 35 -63.57 35.30 -74.35
C PRO A 35 -63.38 34.63 -75.71
N LEU A 36 -63.30 33.29 -75.70
CA LEU A 36 -63.13 32.45 -76.90
C LEU A 36 -64.43 31.71 -77.26
N PRO A 37 -64.71 31.47 -78.54
CA PRO A 37 -65.87 30.68 -78.96
C PRO A 37 -65.73 29.22 -78.48
N VAL A 38 -66.76 28.72 -77.78
CA VAL A 38 -66.75 27.40 -77.13
C VAL A 38 -66.82 26.24 -78.12
N GLU A 39 -67.41 26.46 -79.30
CA GLU A 39 -67.64 25.41 -80.32
C GLU A 39 -66.35 24.74 -80.83
N ASP A 40 -65.24 25.49 -80.89
CA ASP A 40 -63.92 25.03 -81.35
C ASP A 40 -62.85 25.11 -80.24
N LEU A 41 -63.27 25.17 -78.97
CA LEU A 41 -62.36 25.33 -77.84
C LEU A 41 -61.86 23.98 -77.33
N GLU A 42 -60.55 23.82 -77.30
CA GLU A 42 -59.88 22.69 -76.68
C GLU A 42 -58.89 23.19 -75.63
N VAL A 43 -59.01 22.68 -74.40
CA VAL A 43 -58.09 23.00 -73.29
C VAL A 43 -57.52 21.71 -72.73
N GLU A 44 -56.21 21.60 -72.79
CA GLU A 44 -55.47 20.45 -72.29
C GLU A 44 -54.62 20.86 -71.08
N TRP A 45 -54.76 20.12 -69.97
CA TRP A 45 -53.78 20.12 -68.89
C TRP A 45 -52.95 18.85 -68.97
N ARG A 46 -51.63 19.00 -69.10
CA ARG A 46 -50.70 17.88 -69.17
C ARG A 46 -49.47 18.09 -68.29
N ARG A 47 -48.86 16.99 -67.91
CA ARG A 47 -47.57 16.96 -67.22
C ARG A 47 -46.43 16.83 -68.24
N PRO A 48 -45.46 17.76 -68.31
CA PRO A 48 -44.41 17.73 -69.33
C PRO A 48 -43.35 16.64 -69.10
N ASP A 49 -43.17 16.19 -67.86
CA ASP A 49 -42.20 15.16 -67.49
C ASP A 49 -42.60 13.75 -67.98
N SER A 50 -43.90 13.46 -67.97
CA SER A 50 -44.46 12.14 -68.28
C SER A 50 -45.42 12.14 -69.47
N GLU A 51 -45.71 13.32 -70.05
CA GLU A 51 -46.76 13.52 -71.06
C GLU A 51 -48.13 13.00 -70.60
N THR A 52 -48.35 13.00 -69.28
CA THR A 52 -49.59 12.50 -68.67
C THR A 52 -50.72 13.52 -68.84
N LEU A 53 -51.84 13.10 -69.41
CA LEU A 53 -53.05 13.90 -69.51
C LEU A 53 -53.73 14.03 -68.13
N VAL A 54 -53.72 15.24 -67.58
CA VAL A 54 -54.31 15.57 -66.28
C VAL A 54 -55.79 15.85 -66.44
N HIS A 55 -56.18 16.67 -67.42
CA HIS A 55 -57.59 16.89 -67.78
C HIS A 55 -57.73 17.48 -69.19
N LEU A 56 -58.86 17.22 -69.85
CA LEU A 56 -59.18 17.72 -71.19
C LEU A 56 -60.60 18.32 -71.22
N TYR A 57 -60.72 19.49 -71.84
CA TYR A 57 -62.00 20.07 -72.25
C TYR A 57 -62.06 20.10 -73.78
N GLN A 58 -63.07 19.46 -74.38
CA GLN A 58 -63.25 19.36 -75.83
C GLN A 58 -64.74 19.09 -76.13
N ASP A 59 -65.21 19.51 -77.31
CA ASP A 59 -66.61 19.33 -77.76
C ASP A 59 -67.64 19.97 -76.80
N GLY A 60 -67.27 21.10 -76.18
CA GLY A 60 -68.14 21.83 -75.25
C GLY A 60 -68.35 21.16 -73.88
N LYS A 61 -67.60 20.09 -73.57
CA LYS A 61 -67.71 19.36 -72.30
C LYS A 61 -66.36 19.05 -71.66
N SER A 62 -66.37 18.90 -70.34
CA SER A 62 -65.23 18.40 -69.59
C SER A 62 -65.14 16.88 -69.74
N GLN A 63 -64.03 16.39 -70.29
CA GLN A 63 -63.83 14.97 -70.59
C GLN A 63 -63.16 14.30 -69.37
N THR A 64 -63.96 13.90 -68.39
CA THR A 64 -63.46 13.21 -67.19
C THR A 64 -63.05 11.76 -67.46
N GLU A 65 -63.64 11.11 -68.47
CA GLU A 65 -63.40 9.71 -68.83
C GLU A 65 -61.99 9.45 -69.40
N VAL A 66 -61.33 10.48 -69.95
CA VAL A 66 -60.00 10.37 -70.56
C VAL A 66 -58.87 10.77 -69.59
N GLN A 67 -59.20 11.14 -68.35
CA GLN A 67 -58.20 11.44 -67.33
C GLN A 67 -57.37 10.18 -67.02
N GLN A 68 -56.05 10.37 -66.91
CA GLN A 68 -55.18 9.32 -66.41
C GLN A 68 -55.61 8.91 -65.00
N GLN A 69 -55.44 7.62 -64.68
CA GLN A 69 -55.91 6.98 -63.44
C GLN A 69 -55.56 7.77 -62.16
N ASP A 70 -54.38 8.39 -62.11
CA ASP A 70 -53.92 9.13 -60.93
C ASP A 70 -54.69 10.43 -60.67
N TYR A 71 -55.34 11.01 -61.69
CA TYR A 71 -56.09 12.27 -61.63
C TYR A 71 -57.61 12.08 -61.64
N GLN A 72 -58.09 10.85 -61.82
CA GLN A 72 -59.52 10.54 -61.86
C GLN A 72 -60.22 10.98 -60.56
N ASN A 73 -61.30 11.75 -60.73
CA ASN A 73 -62.09 12.34 -59.64
C ASN A 73 -61.36 13.36 -58.75
N ARG A 74 -60.12 13.72 -59.08
CA ARG A 74 -59.30 14.70 -58.34
C ARG A 74 -59.08 15.99 -59.11
N ALA A 75 -59.01 15.94 -60.44
CA ALA A 75 -58.82 17.09 -61.30
C ALA A 75 -60.14 17.57 -61.91
N HIS A 76 -60.48 18.85 -61.75
CA HIS A 76 -61.77 19.44 -62.15
C HIS A 76 -61.61 20.82 -62.79
N PHE A 77 -62.28 21.07 -63.91
CA PHE A 77 -62.44 22.41 -64.48
C PHE A 77 -63.58 23.20 -63.81
N PHE A 78 -63.46 24.53 -63.79
CA PHE A 78 -64.57 25.44 -63.48
C PHE A 78 -65.45 25.65 -64.73
N THR A 79 -66.28 24.67 -65.05
CA THR A 79 -67.03 24.60 -66.32
C THR A 79 -67.94 25.80 -66.60
N ASP A 80 -68.48 26.45 -65.57
CA ASP A 80 -69.29 27.69 -65.66
C ASP A 80 -68.48 28.93 -66.07
N GLN A 81 -67.17 28.89 -65.85
CA GLN A 81 -66.24 30.00 -66.10
C GLN A 81 -65.50 29.87 -67.45
N ILE A 82 -65.58 28.73 -68.14
CA ILE A 82 -64.89 28.48 -69.41
C ILE A 82 -65.31 29.49 -70.50
N GLN A 83 -66.61 29.78 -70.59
CA GLN A 83 -67.15 30.80 -71.50
C GLN A 83 -66.64 32.23 -71.23
N HIS A 84 -66.08 32.47 -70.03
CA HIS A 84 -65.49 33.73 -69.60
C HIS A 84 -63.96 33.74 -69.73
N GLY A 85 -63.36 32.70 -70.33
CA GLY A 85 -61.92 32.61 -70.55
C GLY A 85 -61.11 32.06 -69.37
N ASN A 86 -61.76 31.50 -68.34
CA ASN A 86 -61.07 30.85 -67.22
C ASN A 86 -61.00 29.34 -67.44
N PHE A 87 -59.77 28.86 -67.60
CA PHE A 87 -59.42 27.47 -67.87
C PHE A 87 -58.62 26.84 -66.72
N SER A 88 -58.74 27.43 -65.53
CA SER A 88 -58.02 26.99 -64.34
C SER A 88 -58.47 25.59 -63.92
N LEU A 89 -57.53 24.80 -63.42
CA LEU A 89 -57.77 23.44 -62.95
C LEU A 89 -57.73 23.40 -61.43
N ARG A 90 -58.76 22.84 -60.80
CA ARG A 90 -58.74 22.48 -59.39
C ARG A 90 -58.26 21.04 -59.25
N LEU A 91 -57.20 20.81 -58.47
CA LEU A 91 -56.69 19.49 -58.12
C LEU A 91 -56.92 19.26 -56.63
N ASP A 92 -57.72 18.25 -56.29
CA ASP A 92 -58.06 17.84 -54.93
C ASP A 92 -57.15 16.70 -54.43
N ASP A 93 -57.03 16.55 -53.11
CA ASP A 93 -56.27 15.49 -52.43
C ASP A 93 -54.80 15.43 -52.87
N LEU A 94 -54.05 16.52 -52.71
CA LEU A 94 -52.64 16.62 -53.11
C LEU A 94 -51.75 15.53 -52.50
N ARG A 95 -50.97 14.85 -53.36
CA ARG A 95 -49.99 13.82 -53.01
C ARG A 95 -48.58 14.34 -53.25
N ALA A 96 -47.57 13.70 -52.63
CA ALA A 96 -46.17 14.06 -52.84
C ALA A 96 -45.74 13.92 -54.33
N GLU A 97 -46.37 12.98 -55.04
CA GLU A 97 -46.17 12.72 -56.48
C GLU A 97 -46.72 13.85 -57.37
N ASP A 98 -47.67 14.66 -56.88
CA ASP A 98 -48.23 15.80 -57.62
C ASP A 98 -47.32 17.04 -57.61
N ALA A 99 -46.16 16.98 -56.94
CA ALA A 99 -45.13 18.01 -57.07
C ALA A 99 -44.56 18.01 -58.50
N GLY A 100 -44.39 19.19 -59.09
CA GLY A 100 -43.85 19.32 -60.45
C GLY A 100 -44.52 20.40 -61.29
N GLU A 101 -44.18 20.42 -62.58
CA GLU A 101 -44.73 21.36 -63.55
C GLU A 101 -45.97 20.80 -64.24
N TYR A 102 -46.90 21.69 -64.59
CA TYR A 102 -48.13 21.41 -65.30
C TYR A 102 -48.26 22.44 -66.43
N ILE A 103 -48.57 21.98 -67.64
CA ILE A 103 -48.78 22.83 -68.82
C ILE A 103 -50.27 22.88 -69.13
N CYS A 104 -50.80 24.09 -69.20
CA CYS A 104 -52.12 24.38 -69.75
C CYS A 104 -51.94 24.82 -71.21
N THR A 105 -52.47 24.06 -72.16
CA THR A 105 -52.49 24.39 -73.59
C THR A 105 -53.92 24.73 -73.99
N VAL A 106 -54.12 25.91 -74.59
CA VAL A 106 -55.43 26.36 -75.06
C VAL A 106 -55.40 26.50 -76.58
N HIS A 107 -56.31 25.79 -77.25
CA HIS A 107 -56.51 25.83 -78.69
C HIS A 107 -57.89 26.39 -79.02
N SER A 108 -57.94 27.37 -79.93
CA SER A 108 -59.20 27.89 -80.46
C SER A 108 -59.01 28.31 -81.92
N GLN A 109 -59.77 27.71 -82.83
CA GLN A 109 -59.69 27.94 -84.28
C GLN A 109 -58.25 27.81 -84.85
N GLN A 110 -57.61 28.92 -85.20
CA GLN A 110 -56.22 29.00 -85.70
C GLN A 110 -55.26 29.68 -84.70
N LYS A 111 -55.61 29.69 -83.41
CA LYS A 111 -54.76 30.22 -82.34
C LYS A 111 -54.46 29.15 -81.31
N SER A 112 -53.24 29.18 -80.78
CA SER A 112 -52.83 28.38 -79.64
C SER A 112 -51.97 29.20 -78.69
N GLY A 113 -52.03 28.89 -77.41
CA GLY A 113 -51.19 29.48 -76.38
C GLY A 113 -51.05 28.52 -75.21
N GLU A 114 -49.98 28.67 -74.44
CA GLU A 114 -49.69 27.82 -73.30
C GLU A 114 -49.20 28.63 -72.09
N THR A 115 -49.41 28.08 -70.90
CA THR A 115 -48.78 28.57 -69.66
C THR A 115 -48.32 27.40 -68.80
N VAL A 116 -47.24 27.60 -68.06
CA VAL A 116 -46.69 26.61 -67.13
C VAL A 116 -47.04 27.00 -65.70
N VAL A 117 -47.43 26.02 -64.90
CA VAL A 117 -47.72 26.16 -63.46
C VAL A 117 -46.88 25.15 -62.69
N GLN A 118 -46.16 25.62 -61.68
CA GLN A 118 -45.34 24.76 -60.83
C GLN A 118 -46.01 24.57 -59.46
N ILE A 119 -46.12 23.31 -59.02
CA ILE A 119 -46.58 22.93 -57.67
C ILE A 119 -45.39 22.45 -56.84
N ASN A 120 -45.21 23.04 -55.66
CA ASN A 120 -44.33 22.56 -54.61
C ASN A 120 -45.20 22.05 -53.44
N VAL A 121 -45.07 20.78 -53.09
CA VAL A 121 -45.79 20.19 -51.96
C VAL A 121 -45.00 20.46 -50.67
N ASP A 122 -45.66 21.06 -49.68
CA ASP A 122 -45.08 21.25 -48.34
C ASP A 122 -45.25 19.95 -47.53
N VAL A 123 -44.13 19.33 -47.19
CA VAL A 123 -44.09 18.12 -46.37
C VAL A 123 -43.70 18.57 -44.97
N GLU A 124 -44.65 18.58 -44.02
CA GLU A 124 -44.33 18.77 -42.62
C GLU A 124 -43.30 17.71 -42.19
N ARG A 125 -42.11 18.15 -41.80
CA ARG A 125 -41.04 17.29 -41.28
C ARG A 125 -40.90 17.54 -39.78
N LEU A 126 -40.79 16.47 -39.02
CA LEU A 126 -40.40 16.52 -37.62
C LEU A 126 -38.91 16.93 -37.53
N LEU A 127 -38.63 18.03 -36.83
CA LEU A 127 -37.29 18.58 -36.63
C LEU A 127 -36.90 18.38 -35.17
N VAL A 128 -35.76 17.70 -34.98
CA VAL A 128 -35.16 17.46 -33.67
C VAL A 128 -33.79 18.11 -33.65
N SER A 129 -33.56 18.96 -32.67
CA SER A 129 -32.30 19.67 -32.43
C SER A 129 -31.49 18.98 -31.35
N GLY A 130 -30.20 18.80 -31.62
CA GLY A 130 -29.22 18.23 -30.68
C GLY A 130 -27.93 19.04 -30.68
N SER A 131 -26.96 18.61 -29.86
CA SER A 131 -25.63 19.24 -29.87
C SER A 131 -24.90 18.91 -31.17
N SER A 132 -24.53 19.92 -31.95
CA SER A 132 -23.70 19.75 -33.16
C SER A 132 -22.21 19.57 -32.87
N HIS A 133 -21.80 19.78 -31.61
CA HIS A 133 -20.42 19.69 -31.16
C HIS A 133 -20.27 18.50 -30.24
N SER A 134 -19.13 17.83 -30.33
CA SER A 134 -18.74 16.80 -29.38
C SER A 134 -18.62 17.39 -27.98
N ILE A 135 -19.06 16.63 -26.99
CA ILE A 135 -19.03 17.03 -25.59
C ILE A 135 -17.77 16.43 -24.96
N SER A 136 -17.00 17.27 -24.28
CA SER A 136 -15.90 16.86 -23.42
C SER A 136 -16.34 16.92 -21.96
N ALA A 137 -16.04 15.89 -21.18
CA ALA A 137 -16.39 15.84 -19.77
C ALA A 137 -15.24 15.26 -18.93
N TYR A 138 -15.25 15.50 -17.63
CA TYR A 138 -14.33 14.83 -16.71
C TYR A 138 -15.00 13.61 -16.06
N VAL A 139 -14.20 12.59 -15.75
CA VAL A 139 -14.71 11.39 -15.05
C VAL A 139 -15.32 11.80 -13.70
N GLY A 140 -16.57 11.42 -13.48
CA GLY A 140 -17.35 11.74 -12.28
C GLY A 140 -18.14 13.04 -12.33
N GLU A 141 -18.09 13.81 -13.42
CA GLU A 141 -19.00 14.94 -13.64
C GLU A 141 -20.33 14.50 -14.22
N ASP A 142 -21.32 15.40 -14.14
CA ASP A 142 -22.63 15.21 -14.76
C ASP A 142 -22.64 15.93 -16.12
N VAL A 143 -23.10 15.24 -17.16
CA VAL A 143 -23.16 15.76 -18.53
C VAL A 143 -24.61 15.83 -18.99
N THR A 144 -24.91 16.85 -19.80
CA THR A 144 -26.22 16.99 -20.44
C THR A 144 -26.07 16.76 -21.94
N LEU A 145 -26.82 15.79 -22.47
CA LEU A 145 -26.94 15.52 -23.90
C LEU A 145 -28.22 16.17 -24.40
N ASN A 146 -28.08 17.12 -25.32
CA ASN A 146 -29.21 17.94 -25.76
C ASN A 146 -30.11 17.20 -26.75
N CYS A 147 -31.42 17.27 -26.55
CA CYS A 147 -32.44 16.83 -27.51
C CYS A 147 -33.72 17.66 -27.31
N SER A 148 -34.10 18.47 -28.31
CA SER A 148 -35.34 19.26 -28.30
C SER A 148 -36.12 19.12 -29.61
N ILE A 149 -37.44 19.20 -29.55
CA ILE A 149 -38.30 19.17 -30.73
C ILE A 149 -38.62 20.61 -31.15
N ASP A 150 -38.26 20.97 -32.38
CA ASP A 150 -38.40 22.33 -32.93
C ASP A 150 -39.55 22.46 -33.96
N SER A 151 -40.46 21.47 -33.99
CA SER A 151 -41.65 21.44 -34.85
C SER A 151 -42.90 21.97 -34.14
N ASN A 152 -43.92 22.38 -34.91
CA ASN A 152 -45.22 22.83 -34.40
C ASN A 152 -46.11 21.66 -33.94
N ILE A 153 -45.62 20.90 -32.97
CA ILE A 153 -46.22 19.67 -32.43
C ILE A 153 -46.50 19.90 -30.95
N THR A 154 -47.51 19.24 -30.38
CA THR A 154 -47.79 19.33 -28.94
C THR A 154 -47.27 18.12 -28.18
N LEU A 155 -47.17 18.24 -26.86
CA LEU A 155 -46.79 17.13 -26.01
C LEU A 155 -47.75 15.93 -26.16
N GLN A 156 -49.03 16.17 -26.48
CA GLN A 156 -50.02 15.11 -26.69
C GLN A 156 -49.78 14.30 -27.96
N ASP A 157 -49.16 14.91 -28.96
CA ASP A 157 -48.82 14.25 -30.22
C ASP A 157 -47.50 13.45 -30.10
N THR A 158 -46.75 13.63 -29.00
CA THR A 158 -45.49 12.92 -28.74
C THR A 158 -45.78 11.54 -28.17
N GLU A 159 -45.53 10.50 -28.97
CA GLU A 159 -45.80 9.10 -28.62
C GLU A 159 -44.67 8.51 -27.78
N LYS A 160 -43.43 8.73 -28.23
CA LYS A 160 -42.24 8.09 -27.65
C LYS A 160 -40.96 8.91 -27.92
N VAL A 161 -40.09 9.00 -26.91
CA VAL A 161 -38.71 9.48 -27.04
C VAL A 161 -37.75 8.44 -26.47
N LEU A 162 -36.81 8.00 -27.30
CA LEU A 162 -35.84 6.95 -26.97
C LEU A 162 -34.43 7.51 -27.00
N TRP A 163 -33.71 7.38 -25.89
CA TRP A 163 -32.25 7.54 -25.85
C TRP A 163 -31.59 6.18 -25.90
N LYS A 164 -30.63 6.03 -26.82
CA LYS A 164 -29.79 4.84 -26.94
C LYS A 164 -28.33 5.21 -27.19
N LYS A 165 -27.40 4.42 -26.66
CA LYS A 165 -25.98 4.50 -27.00
C LYS A 165 -25.75 3.56 -28.19
N THR A 166 -25.29 4.13 -29.31
CA THR A 166 -24.98 3.37 -30.52
C THR A 166 -23.58 2.77 -30.38
N ASP A 167 -23.50 1.45 -30.37
CA ASP A 167 -22.26 0.66 -30.38
C ASP A 167 -22.14 -0.13 -31.70
N GLU A 168 -20.95 -0.65 -32.04
CA GLU A 168 -20.73 -1.35 -33.31
C GLU A 168 -21.51 -2.68 -33.42
N ASP A 169 -21.87 -3.30 -32.28
CA ASP A 169 -22.51 -4.61 -32.22
C ASP A 169 -24.01 -4.56 -31.83
N GLU A 170 -24.42 -3.71 -30.87
CA GLU A 170 -25.82 -3.56 -30.42
C GLU A 170 -26.14 -2.15 -29.89
N ASP A 171 -27.38 -1.70 -30.11
CA ASP A 171 -27.91 -0.45 -29.55
C ASP A 171 -28.33 -0.63 -28.09
N ILE A 172 -27.68 0.10 -27.17
CA ILE A 172 -27.94 -0.01 -25.73
C ILE A 172 -29.01 1.00 -25.32
N MET A 173 -30.09 0.55 -24.69
CA MET A 173 -31.16 1.43 -24.21
C MET A 173 -30.70 2.23 -22.99
N VAL A 174 -30.71 3.57 -23.11
CA VAL A 174 -30.23 4.47 -22.06
C VAL A 174 -31.39 5.02 -21.22
N LEU A 175 -32.44 5.55 -21.86
CA LEU A 175 -33.63 6.03 -21.16
C LEU A 175 -34.84 6.11 -22.11
N LEU A 176 -36.04 5.82 -21.60
CA LEU A 176 -37.28 5.81 -22.37
C LEU A 176 -38.32 6.78 -21.77
N PHE A 177 -38.94 7.58 -22.63
CA PHE A 177 -40.16 8.32 -22.36
C PHE A 177 -41.26 7.80 -23.29
N GLN A 178 -42.36 7.33 -22.71
CA GLN A 178 -43.49 6.80 -23.48
C GLN A 178 -44.79 7.07 -22.71
N ASP A 179 -45.87 7.36 -23.44
CA ASP A 179 -47.20 7.54 -22.84
C ASP A 179 -47.22 8.61 -21.73
N GLN A 180 -46.45 9.69 -21.91
CA GLN A 180 -46.31 10.80 -20.95
C GLN A 180 -45.62 10.45 -19.63
N VAL A 181 -44.96 9.30 -19.56
CA VAL A 181 -44.26 8.82 -18.37
C VAL A 181 -42.81 8.50 -18.71
N VAL A 182 -41.90 8.84 -17.80
CA VAL A 182 -40.49 8.41 -17.86
C VAL A 182 -40.42 6.98 -17.30
N LEU A 183 -39.77 6.07 -18.01
CA LEU A 183 -39.61 4.66 -17.64
C LEU A 183 -38.14 4.32 -17.36
N PRO A 184 -37.63 4.57 -16.14
CA PRO A 184 -36.25 4.25 -15.78
C PRO A 184 -35.97 2.74 -15.81
N GLU A 185 -36.97 1.92 -15.48
CA GLU A 185 -36.87 0.45 -15.42
C GLU A 185 -36.58 -0.21 -16.77
N ALA A 186 -36.80 0.50 -17.88
CA ALA A 186 -36.48 0.02 -19.22
C ALA A 186 -34.99 0.24 -19.59
N SER A 187 -34.25 1.01 -18.79
CA SER A 187 -32.85 1.33 -19.04
C SER A 187 -31.94 0.14 -18.76
N ASP A 188 -30.85 0.01 -19.51
CA ASP A 188 -29.79 -0.96 -19.22
C ASP A 188 -29.20 -0.74 -17.81
N GLU A 189 -28.81 -1.83 -17.14
CA GLU A 189 -28.25 -1.79 -15.77
C GLU A 189 -27.06 -0.82 -15.63
N ARG A 190 -26.31 -0.58 -16.72
CA ARG A 190 -25.18 0.37 -16.75
C ARG A 190 -25.59 1.82 -16.56
N TYR A 191 -26.80 2.17 -17.01
CA TYR A 191 -27.31 3.54 -17.02
C TYR A 191 -28.25 3.84 -15.86
N GLY A 192 -29.03 2.86 -15.37
CA GLY A 192 -29.82 2.87 -14.12
C GLY A 192 -30.10 4.23 -13.45
N ASP A 193 -29.84 4.34 -12.15
CA ASP A 193 -30.07 5.57 -11.36
C ASP A 193 -29.17 6.78 -11.76
N ARG A 194 -28.41 6.66 -12.85
CA ARG A 194 -27.46 7.68 -13.32
C ARG A 194 -28.05 8.57 -14.40
N VAL A 195 -29.19 8.21 -14.99
CA VAL A 195 -29.81 8.96 -16.07
C VAL A 195 -31.14 9.55 -15.66
N GLU A 196 -31.41 10.79 -16.06
CA GLU A 196 -32.70 11.43 -15.84
C GLU A 196 -33.02 12.45 -16.94
N PHE A 197 -34.31 12.64 -17.21
CA PHE A 197 -34.80 13.79 -17.98
C PHE A 197 -35.00 14.99 -17.06
N PHE A 198 -34.96 16.19 -17.65
CA PHE A 198 -35.34 17.42 -16.96
C PHE A 198 -36.86 17.55 -16.98
N THR A 199 -37.53 17.03 -15.96
CA THR A 199 -39.01 16.97 -15.88
C THR A 199 -39.70 18.33 -16.09
N ASP A 200 -39.07 19.42 -15.66
CA ASP A 200 -39.60 20.78 -15.79
C ASP A 200 -39.51 21.34 -17.23
N GLU A 201 -38.68 20.73 -18.07
CA GLU A 201 -38.44 21.14 -19.46
C GLU A 201 -39.22 20.30 -20.48
N ILE A 202 -39.75 19.13 -20.07
CA ILE A 202 -40.59 18.26 -20.92
C ILE A 202 -41.82 18.99 -21.50
N PRO A 203 -42.58 19.82 -20.74
CA PRO A 203 -43.70 20.57 -21.31
C PRO A 203 -43.30 21.57 -22.41
N LYS A 204 -42.01 21.92 -22.50
CA LYS A 204 -41.43 22.75 -23.56
C LYS A 204 -40.85 21.91 -24.70
N LEU A 205 -41.15 20.62 -24.75
CA LEU A 205 -40.65 19.64 -25.73
C LEU A 205 -39.12 19.50 -25.73
N ASN A 206 -38.50 19.67 -24.56
CA ASN A 206 -37.09 19.45 -24.38
C ASN A 206 -36.85 18.14 -23.60
N PHE A 207 -36.31 17.15 -24.31
CA PHE A 207 -36.02 15.80 -23.85
C PHE A 207 -34.52 15.56 -23.70
N SER A 208 -33.78 16.59 -23.29
CA SER A 208 -32.36 16.48 -23.01
C SER A 208 -32.11 15.48 -21.87
N LEU A 209 -31.09 14.66 -22.02
CA LEU A 209 -30.71 13.62 -21.07
C LEU A 209 -29.60 14.13 -20.15
N ARG A 210 -29.77 14.02 -18.84
CA ARG A 210 -28.67 14.20 -17.88
C ARG A 210 -28.08 12.84 -17.53
N LEU A 211 -26.79 12.66 -17.81
CA LEU A 211 -25.99 11.50 -17.39
C LEU A 211 -25.11 11.91 -16.20
N LYS A 212 -25.35 11.31 -15.04
CA LYS A 212 -24.64 11.58 -13.78
C LYS A 212 -23.39 10.74 -13.64
N SER A 213 -22.35 11.36 -13.08
CA SER A 213 -21.08 10.71 -12.74
C SER A 213 -20.52 9.88 -13.91
N VAL A 214 -20.17 10.57 -14.99
CA VAL A 214 -19.71 9.96 -16.25
C VAL A 214 -18.44 9.13 -16.05
N ARG A 215 -18.39 7.96 -16.68
CA ARG A 215 -17.32 6.96 -16.61
C ARG A 215 -16.63 6.83 -17.97
N THR A 216 -15.41 6.31 -17.99
CA THR A 216 -14.64 6.10 -19.24
C THR A 216 -15.35 5.22 -20.26
N GLU A 217 -16.19 4.28 -19.79
CA GLU A 217 -17.04 3.39 -20.60
C GLU A 217 -18.24 4.11 -21.26
N ASP A 218 -18.64 5.27 -20.75
CA ASP A 218 -19.73 6.08 -21.32
C ASP A 218 -19.28 6.81 -22.59
N LYS A 219 -17.98 6.81 -22.91
CA LYS A 219 -17.48 7.34 -24.18
C LYS A 219 -18.22 6.67 -25.35
N GLY A 220 -18.70 7.47 -26.29
CA GLY A 220 -19.37 6.97 -27.49
C GLY A 220 -20.39 7.94 -28.05
N VAL A 221 -21.16 7.45 -29.01
CA VAL A 221 -22.22 8.19 -29.68
C VAL A 221 -23.55 7.82 -29.04
N TYR A 222 -24.32 8.84 -28.68
CA TYR A 222 -25.67 8.70 -28.14
C TYR A 222 -26.67 9.23 -29.17
N MET A 223 -27.76 8.51 -29.37
CA MET A 223 -28.83 8.88 -30.29
C MET A 223 -30.13 9.12 -29.53
N CYS A 224 -30.74 10.27 -29.76
CA CYS A 224 -32.10 10.59 -29.36
C CYS A 224 -33.02 10.37 -30.56
N GLU A 225 -34.05 9.54 -30.40
CA GLU A 225 -35.02 9.21 -31.44
C GLU A 225 -36.43 9.57 -30.94
N VAL A 226 -37.13 10.42 -31.69
CA VAL A 226 -38.43 11.00 -31.33
C VAL A 226 -39.48 10.50 -32.31
N PHE A 227 -40.61 10.03 -31.79
CA PHE A 227 -41.80 9.64 -32.53
C PHE A 227 -42.97 10.55 -32.13
N ALA A 228 -43.51 11.30 -33.08
CA ALA A 228 -44.64 12.21 -32.83
C ALA A 228 -45.54 12.35 -34.06
N GLY A 229 -46.85 12.24 -33.88
CA GLY A 229 -47.85 12.41 -34.93
C GLY A 229 -47.64 11.49 -36.15
N GLY A 230 -47.16 10.26 -35.93
CA GLY A 230 -46.81 9.32 -37.02
C GLY A 230 -45.52 9.65 -37.80
N LEU A 231 -44.77 10.68 -37.39
CA LEU A 231 -43.45 11.03 -37.93
C LEU A 231 -42.35 10.59 -36.96
N SER A 232 -41.14 10.32 -37.48
CA SER A 232 -39.95 10.06 -36.68
C SER A 232 -38.75 10.91 -37.12
N ALA A 233 -37.95 11.31 -36.15
CA ALA A 233 -36.72 12.08 -36.36
C ALA A 233 -35.72 11.75 -35.26
N ASN A 234 -34.43 11.91 -35.55
CA ASN A 234 -33.37 11.62 -34.60
C ASN A 234 -32.29 12.70 -34.60
N THR A 235 -31.48 12.70 -33.55
CA THR A 235 -30.27 13.49 -33.44
C THR A 235 -29.22 12.70 -32.66
N THR A 236 -27.94 12.90 -32.96
CA THR A 236 -26.84 12.21 -32.30
C THR A 236 -25.93 13.21 -31.58
N VAL A 237 -25.37 12.77 -30.46
CA VAL A 237 -24.42 13.53 -29.65
C VAL A 237 -23.24 12.64 -29.33
N GLU A 238 -22.04 13.09 -29.65
CA GLU A 238 -20.80 12.35 -29.39
C GLU A 238 -20.13 12.84 -28.10
N LEU A 239 -19.79 11.91 -27.22
CA LEU A 239 -18.98 12.15 -26.03
C LEU A 239 -17.53 11.71 -26.34
N GLU A 240 -16.68 12.64 -26.78
CA GLU A 240 -15.35 12.34 -27.34
C GLU A 240 -14.25 12.19 -26.28
N GLN A 241 -14.24 13.09 -25.29
CA GLN A 241 -13.11 13.25 -24.38
C GLN A 241 -13.54 13.10 -22.93
N LEU A 242 -12.96 12.10 -22.26
CA LEU A 242 -13.08 11.87 -20.83
C LEU A 242 -11.71 12.03 -20.17
N GLY A 243 -11.51 13.18 -19.54
CA GLY A 243 -10.28 13.52 -18.84
C GLY A 243 -10.37 13.30 -17.33
N PHE A 244 -9.22 13.27 -16.66
CA PHE A 244 -9.19 13.42 -15.21
C PHE A 244 -9.36 14.90 -14.85
N SER A 245 -10.24 15.20 -13.90
CA SER A 245 -10.37 16.56 -13.36
C SER A 245 -9.00 17.10 -12.95
N VAL A 246 -8.74 18.38 -13.22
CA VAL A 246 -7.50 19.08 -12.84
C VAL A 246 -7.20 18.88 -11.35
N LEU A 247 -8.24 18.81 -10.51
CA LEU A 247 -8.10 18.52 -9.08
C LEU A 247 -7.54 17.11 -8.82
N HIS A 248 -7.99 16.09 -9.57
CA HIS A 248 -7.46 14.73 -9.47
C HIS A 248 -6.00 14.66 -9.92
N ILE A 249 -5.64 15.37 -11.00
CA ILE A 249 -4.25 15.44 -11.48
C ILE A 249 -3.36 16.15 -10.45
N VAL A 250 -3.82 17.26 -9.87
CA VAL A 250 -3.10 17.98 -8.82
C VAL A 250 -2.93 17.11 -7.58
N VAL A 251 -3.99 16.40 -7.14
CA VAL A 251 -3.91 15.45 -6.03
C VAL A 251 -2.93 14.31 -6.36
N LEU A 252 -2.92 13.81 -7.59
CA LEU A 252 -1.98 12.79 -8.03
C LEU A 252 -0.53 13.29 -7.96
N VAL A 253 -0.28 14.49 -8.48
CA VAL A 253 1.04 15.14 -8.43
C VAL A 253 1.45 15.44 -7.00
N LEU A 254 0.52 15.84 -6.12
CA LEU A 254 0.76 16.03 -4.69
C LEU A 254 1.05 14.69 -3.98
N CYS A 255 0.34 13.62 -4.31
CA CYS A 255 0.59 12.27 -3.77
C CYS A 255 1.91 11.69 -4.28
N ILE A 256 2.24 11.87 -5.56
CA ILE A 256 3.51 11.44 -6.18
C ILE A 256 4.66 12.30 -5.64
N SER A 257 4.46 13.59 -5.40
CA SER A 257 5.49 14.45 -4.79
C SER A 257 5.61 14.24 -3.29
N ALA A 258 4.54 13.90 -2.56
CA ALA A 258 4.57 13.54 -1.14
C ALA A 258 5.20 12.15 -0.93
N SER A 259 4.87 11.16 -1.75
CA SER A 259 5.50 9.84 -1.75
C SER A 259 6.92 9.89 -2.31
N GLY A 260 7.15 10.70 -3.34
CA GLY A 260 8.46 11.01 -3.91
C GLY A 260 9.35 11.75 -2.94
N SER A 261 8.83 12.71 -2.17
CA SER A 261 9.56 13.39 -1.09
C SER A 261 9.72 12.51 0.13
N ALA A 262 8.79 11.61 0.47
CA ALA A 262 8.99 10.58 1.48
C ALA A 262 10.04 9.55 1.03
N LEU A 263 10.09 9.20 -0.26
CA LEU A 263 11.13 8.40 -0.90
C LEU A 263 12.46 9.11 -0.89
N LEU A 264 12.49 10.41 -1.19
CA LEU A 264 13.68 11.24 -1.17
C LEU A 264 14.13 11.45 0.27
N LEU A 265 13.23 11.60 1.24
CA LEU A 265 13.55 11.69 2.66
C LEU A 265 14.02 10.33 3.18
N CYS A 266 13.39 9.22 2.81
CA CYS A 266 13.83 7.86 3.12
C CYS A 266 15.16 7.54 2.42
N CYS A 267 15.37 7.98 1.18
CA CYS A 267 16.63 7.88 0.46
C CYS A 267 17.67 8.83 1.03
N LEU A 268 17.32 10.01 1.53
CA LEU A 268 18.23 10.95 2.18
C LEU A 268 18.54 10.52 3.60
N ILE A 269 17.63 9.84 4.29
CA ILE A 269 17.86 9.17 5.58
C ILE A 269 18.70 7.91 5.34
N TYR A 270 18.43 7.14 4.28
CA TYR A 270 19.21 5.99 3.81
C TYR A 270 20.62 6.43 3.38
N CYS A 271 20.76 7.52 2.63
CA CYS A 271 22.03 8.11 2.20
C CYS A 271 22.74 8.86 3.34
N ARG A 272 22.02 9.50 4.28
CA ARG A 272 22.61 10.04 5.52
C ARG A 272 23.07 8.92 6.45
N THR A 273 22.37 7.79 6.52
CA THR A 273 22.84 6.58 7.22
C THR A 273 23.92 5.85 6.42
N LEU A 274 24.01 6.05 5.10
CA LEU A 274 25.14 5.65 4.27
C LEU A 274 26.37 6.56 4.49
N HIS A 275 26.19 7.79 4.96
CA HIS A 275 27.29 8.72 5.20
C HIS A 275 27.65 8.90 6.69
N LYS A 276 26.76 8.48 7.60
CA LYS A 276 27.00 8.41 9.06
C LYS A 276 27.00 7.00 9.64
N GLY A 277 26.77 5.98 8.81
CA GLY A 277 26.70 4.57 9.22
C GLY A 277 27.51 3.63 8.31
N PHE A 278 28.38 4.16 7.46
CA PHE A 278 29.37 3.39 6.72
C PHE A 278 30.75 3.91 7.09
N PHE A 279 31.65 2.96 7.36
CA PHE A 279 32.94 3.12 8.04
C PHE A 279 32.78 3.32 9.55
N GLY A 280 32.67 2.18 10.25
CA GLY A 280 32.70 2.14 11.71
C GLY A 280 33.94 2.87 12.24
N GLN A 281 33.74 4.11 12.66
CA GLN A 281 34.68 4.84 13.48
C GLN A 281 34.58 4.21 14.87
N HIS A 282 35.34 3.13 15.06
CA HIS A 282 35.55 2.58 16.38
C HIS A 282 36.57 3.49 17.08
N THR A 283 36.12 4.21 18.11
CA THR A 283 36.98 4.92 19.04
C THR A 283 37.32 3.97 20.18
N TYR A 284 38.56 3.50 20.22
CA TYR A 284 39.05 2.70 21.35
C TYR A 284 39.69 3.65 22.38
N ASN A 285 39.26 3.58 23.64
CA ASN A 285 39.91 4.32 24.72
C ASN A 285 40.82 3.34 25.47
N HIS A 286 42.13 3.56 25.39
CA HIS A 286 43.13 2.76 26.08
C HIS A 286 43.73 3.58 27.23
N GLN A 287 43.59 3.05 28.44
CA GLN A 287 44.30 3.56 29.61
C GLN A 287 45.63 2.81 29.73
N PHE A 288 46.73 3.52 29.96
CA PHE A 288 48.07 2.93 30.02
C PHE A 288 48.91 3.47 31.19
N ASN A 289 49.88 2.66 31.61
CA ASN A 289 50.91 3.02 32.58
C ASN A 289 52.19 3.42 31.84
N LEU A 290 52.97 4.34 32.41
CA LEU A 290 54.26 4.75 31.82
C LEU A 290 55.24 3.56 31.71
N GLY A 291 55.90 3.41 30.55
CA GLY A 291 56.83 2.32 30.25
C GLY A 291 56.18 0.98 29.86
N SER A 292 54.85 0.93 29.70
CA SER A 292 54.13 -0.25 29.20
C SER A 292 54.02 -0.26 27.67
N SER A 293 53.50 -1.36 27.10
CA SER A 293 53.21 -1.50 25.67
C SER A 293 51.70 -1.54 25.41
N VAL A 294 51.24 -0.94 24.31
CA VAL A 294 49.82 -0.95 23.90
C VAL A 294 49.68 -1.42 22.46
N VAL A 295 48.57 -2.11 22.18
CA VAL A 295 48.19 -2.48 20.82
C VAL A 295 46.98 -1.66 20.41
N LEU A 296 47.18 -0.82 19.39
CA LEU A 296 46.15 -0.01 18.76
C LEU A 296 45.53 -0.83 17.61
N PRO A 297 44.26 -1.24 17.71
CA PRO A 297 43.67 -2.18 16.76
C PRO A 297 43.37 -1.53 15.40
N CYS A 298 43.81 -2.17 14.31
CA CYS A 298 43.37 -1.85 12.95
C CYS A 298 43.32 -3.15 12.13
N HIS A 299 42.14 -3.47 11.60
CA HIS A 299 41.91 -4.68 10.82
C HIS A 299 41.36 -4.30 9.44
N VAL A 300 41.52 -5.15 8.42
CA VAL A 300 41.05 -4.94 7.05
C VAL A 300 40.40 -6.24 6.59
N ASP A 301 39.19 -6.14 6.00
CA ASP A 301 38.45 -7.32 5.56
C ASP A 301 39.21 -8.07 4.46
N GLU A 302 39.14 -9.41 4.51
CA GLU A 302 39.89 -10.33 3.64
C GLU A 302 39.62 -10.09 2.13
N CYS A 303 38.42 -9.60 1.79
CA CYS A 303 38.03 -9.21 0.43
C CYS A 303 38.83 -8.03 -0.15
N LEU A 304 39.45 -7.20 0.69
CA LEU A 304 40.19 -5.98 0.31
C LEU A 304 41.71 -6.21 0.20
N LEU A 305 42.21 -7.41 0.54
CA LEU A 305 43.65 -7.75 0.53
C LEU A 305 44.27 -7.96 -0.87
N LYS A 306 43.60 -7.56 -1.95
CA LYS A 306 44.14 -7.67 -3.31
C LYS A 306 45.23 -6.61 -3.56
N LYS A 307 46.20 -6.97 -4.41
CA LYS A 307 47.51 -6.30 -4.61
C LYS A 307 47.40 -4.81 -5.00
N SER A 308 47.28 -3.91 -4.01
CA SER A 308 48.11 -2.70 -3.70
C SER A 308 47.47 -1.98 -2.51
N LEU A 309 47.79 -2.42 -1.29
CA LEU A 309 47.26 -1.81 -0.07
C LEU A 309 48.32 -0.91 0.57
N LYS A 310 47.93 0.32 0.91
CA LYS A 310 48.76 1.23 1.73
C LYS A 310 48.04 1.50 3.04
N VAL A 311 48.73 1.34 4.17
CA VAL A 311 48.18 1.60 5.51
C VAL A 311 49.13 2.52 6.26
N ASP A 312 48.65 3.68 6.70
CA ASP A 312 49.44 4.57 7.55
C ASP A 312 48.76 4.87 8.89
N TRP A 313 49.56 4.86 9.95
CA TRP A 313 49.15 5.28 11.28
C TRP A 313 49.69 6.67 11.56
N ARG A 314 48.80 7.58 11.94
CA ARG A 314 49.16 8.97 12.26
C ARG A 314 48.52 9.43 13.55
N ARG A 315 49.17 10.35 14.26
CA ARG A 315 48.49 11.10 15.30
C ARG A 315 47.46 12.06 14.70
N LYS A 316 46.30 12.22 15.32
CA LYS A 316 45.20 13.09 14.85
C LYS A 316 45.50 14.57 15.07
N ASP A 317 46.08 14.88 16.22
CA ASP A 317 46.40 16.24 16.67
C ASP A 317 47.50 16.89 15.80
N THR A 318 48.55 16.14 15.53
CA THR A 318 49.81 16.61 14.94
C THR A 318 50.02 16.12 13.51
N LYS A 319 49.22 15.13 13.06
CA LYS A 319 49.37 14.42 11.76
C LYS A 319 50.72 13.72 11.58
N THR A 320 51.50 13.60 12.66
CA THR A 320 52.76 12.87 12.77
C THR A 320 52.59 11.43 12.33
N LEU A 321 53.49 10.94 11.46
CA LEU A 321 53.51 9.57 10.99
C LEU A 321 54.15 8.65 12.03
N VAL A 322 53.36 7.69 12.52
CA VAL A 322 53.77 6.73 13.55
C VAL A 322 54.29 5.44 12.92
N HIS A 323 53.60 4.92 11.89
CA HIS A 323 54.10 3.77 11.12
C HIS A 323 53.42 3.68 9.74
N LEU A 324 54.07 3.04 8.76
CA LEU A 324 53.62 2.94 7.37
C LEU A 324 53.83 1.52 6.83
N TYR A 325 52.80 0.98 6.18
CA TYR A 325 52.84 -0.23 5.36
C TYR A 325 52.54 0.16 3.92
N GLN A 326 53.46 -0.17 3.00
CA GLN A 326 53.31 0.15 1.58
C GLN A 326 54.13 -0.83 0.73
N ASP A 327 53.61 -1.20 -0.44
CA ASP A 327 54.28 -2.06 -1.43
C ASP A 327 54.60 -3.47 -0.91
N GLY A 328 53.79 -3.98 0.03
CA GLY A 328 53.95 -5.33 0.60
C GLY A 328 54.90 -5.42 1.79
N GLU A 329 55.48 -4.30 2.22
CA GLU A 329 56.45 -4.26 3.32
C GLU A 329 56.11 -3.19 4.37
N SER A 330 56.52 -3.46 5.60
CA SER A 330 56.45 -2.53 6.72
C SER A 330 57.66 -1.59 6.70
N ARG A 331 57.44 -0.27 6.60
CA ARG A 331 58.50 0.73 6.49
C ARG A 331 58.77 1.39 7.84
N THR A 332 59.73 0.85 8.57
CA THR A 332 60.22 1.42 9.84
C THR A 332 61.10 2.65 9.62
N GLU A 333 61.77 2.76 8.48
CA GLU A 333 62.69 3.86 8.12
C GLU A 333 62.00 5.23 7.98
N VAL A 334 60.69 5.24 7.70
CA VAL A 334 59.91 6.45 7.44
C VAL A 334 59.22 6.96 8.72
N GLN A 335 59.43 6.29 9.85
CA GLN A 335 58.88 6.71 11.15
C GLN A 335 59.52 8.01 11.62
N GLN A 336 58.72 8.85 12.27
CA GLN A 336 59.24 10.02 12.98
C GLN A 336 60.14 9.58 14.14
N GLU A 337 61.17 10.37 14.44
CA GLU A 337 62.25 10.05 15.37
C GLU A 337 61.76 9.52 16.74
N ASP A 338 60.69 10.11 17.28
CA ASP A 338 60.11 9.73 18.58
C ASP A 338 59.52 8.30 18.63
N TYR A 339 59.15 7.75 17.46
CA TYR A 339 58.49 6.45 17.30
C TYR A 339 59.42 5.36 16.75
N GLN A 340 60.65 5.71 16.36
CA GLN A 340 61.61 4.75 15.84
C GLN A 340 61.91 3.64 16.85
N ASN A 341 61.92 2.39 16.38
CA ASN A 341 62.17 1.18 17.17
C ASN A 341 61.16 0.89 18.30
N ARG A 342 60.09 1.67 18.42
CA ARG A 342 59.03 1.49 19.43
C ARG A 342 57.65 1.19 18.82
N ALA A 343 57.43 1.54 17.56
CA ALA A 343 56.18 1.32 16.84
C ALA A 343 56.33 0.21 15.78
N ASN A 344 55.56 -0.87 15.89
CA ASN A 344 55.71 -2.06 15.01
C ASN A 344 54.34 -2.65 14.59
N PHE A 345 54.28 -3.18 13.36
CA PHE A 345 53.16 -4.03 12.92
C PHE A 345 53.41 -5.52 13.22
N PHE A 346 52.33 -6.29 13.30
CA PHE A 346 52.37 -7.76 13.39
C PHE A 346 52.55 -8.37 11.99
N THR A 347 53.78 -8.45 11.52
CA THR A 347 54.12 -8.84 10.13
C THR A 347 53.58 -10.21 9.71
N ASP A 348 53.45 -11.14 10.64
CA ASP A 348 52.90 -12.48 10.45
C ASP A 348 51.37 -12.51 10.24
N GLN A 349 50.66 -11.47 10.72
CA GLN A 349 49.20 -11.40 10.70
C GLN A 349 48.63 -10.47 9.62
N ILE A 350 49.50 -9.75 8.89
CA ILE A 350 49.10 -8.88 7.78
C ILE A 350 48.38 -9.65 6.67
N GLN A 351 48.78 -10.91 6.44
CA GLN A 351 48.17 -11.82 5.46
C GLN A 351 46.69 -12.12 5.77
N HIS A 352 46.30 -11.99 7.04
CA HIS A 352 44.95 -12.20 7.55
C HIS A 352 44.21 -10.87 7.79
N GLY A 353 44.75 -9.75 7.29
CA GLY A 353 44.11 -8.43 7.42
C GLY A 353 44.39 -7.70 8.72
N ASN A 354 45.31 -8.16 9.57
CA ASN A 354 45.66 -7.44 10.81
C ASN A 354 46.78 -6.41 10.58
N PHE A 355 46.42 -5.13 10.65
CA PHE A 355 47.31 -3.97 10.59
C PHE A 355 47.37 -3.21 11.93
N SER A 356 47.16 -3.92 13.04
CA SER A 356 47.21 -3.32 14.38
C SER A 356 48.63 -2.86 14.70
N LEU A 357 48.73 -1.68 15.32
CA LEU A 357 50.01 -1.08 15.69
C LEU A 357 50.34 -1.42 17.14
N ARG A 358 51.49 -2.03 17.37
CA ARG A 358 52.08 -2.19 18.71
C ARG A 358 53.00 -1.02 18.98
N LEU A 359 52.78 -0.30 20.07
CA LEU A 359 53.63 0.79 20.55
C LEU A 359 54.19 0.43 21.92
N ASP A 360 55.52 0.31 22.00
CA ASP A 360 56.27 -0.11 23.18
C ASP A 360 56.90 1.10 23.92
N ASP A 361 57.20 0.93 25.22
CA ASP A 361 57.82 1.94 26.10
C ASP A 361 57.05 3.27 26.17
N LEU A 362 55.75 3.22 26.47
CA LEU A 362 54.86 4.39 26.40
C LEU A 362 55.27 5.54 27.33
N ARG A 363 55.33 6.76 26.76
CA ARG A 363 55.66 8.00 27.46
C ARG A 363 54.40 8.85 27.69
N ALA A 364 54.48 9.82 28.60
CA ALA A 364 53.36 10.73 28.86
C ALA A 364 52.96 11.55 27.61
N GLU A 365 53.93 11.85 26.75
CA GLU A 365 53.75 12.54 25.46
C GLU A 365 53.04 11.68 24.40
N ASP A 366 53.01 10.36 24.56
CA ASP A 366 52.29 9.45 23.65
C ASP A 366 50.77 9.47 23.88
N ALA A 367 50.30 10.15 24.94
CA ALA A 367 48.89 10.42 25.15
C ALA A 367 48.33 11.28 24.01
N GLY A 368 47.18 10.88 23.49
CA GLY A 368 46.55 11.54 22.35
C GLY A 368 45.72 10.60 21.49
N GLU A 369 45.18 11.15 20.40
CA GLU A 369 44.37 10.40 19.45
C GLU A 369 45.20 9.96 18.24
N TYR A 370 45.06 8.69 17.85
CA TYR A 370 45.75 8.05 16.75
C TYR A 370 44.74 7.59 15.69
N ILE A 371 45.12 7.68 14.42
CA ILE A 371 44.30 7.35 13.25
C ILE A 371 45.05 6.36 12.37
N CYS A 372 44.43 5.20 12.11
CA CYS A 372 44.82 4.28 11.05
C CYS A 372 44.07 4.66 9.76
N LYS A 373 44.75 4.91 8.64
CA LYS A 373 44.12 5.08 7.33
C LYS A 373 44.56 4.00 6.37
N VAL A 374 43.59 3.41 5.69
CA VAL A 374 43.81 2.36 4.68
C VAL A 374 43.46 2.93 3.31
N TYR A 375 44.33 2.71 2.34
CA TYR A 375 44.24 3.17 0.95
C TYR A 375 44.18 1.94 0.04
N SER A 376 43.28 1.96 -0.95
CA SER A 376 43.11 0.90 -1.96
C SER A 376 42.90 1.54 -3.34
N ASP A 377 43.26 0.85 -4.42
CA ASP A 377 43.28 1.42 -5.78
C ASP A 377 41.92 1.93 -6.29
N LEU A 378 40.81 1.49 -5.69
CA LEU A 378 39.44 1.90 -6.02
C LEU A 378 38.96 3.14 -5.25
N SER A 379 39.67 3.59 -4.19
CA SER A 379 39.27 4.79 -3.41
C SER A 379 40.38 5.34 -2.50
N THR A 380 40.41 6.66 -2.33
CA THR A 380 41.48 7.38 -1.61
C THR A 380 41.54 7.10 -0.11
N VAL A 381 40.49 6.57 0.55
CA VAL A 381 40.53 6.05 1.93
C VAL A 381 39.42 4.99 2.08
N THR A 382 39.79 3.73 2.33
CA THR A 382 38.85 2.62 2.52
C THR A 382 38.48 2.36 3.98
N ARG A 383 39.25 2.84 4.96
CA ARG A 383 38.96 2.68 6.39
C ARG A 383 39.70 3.70 7.25
N THR A 384 39.04 4.19 8.30
CA THR A 384 39.65 5.02 9.36
C THR A 384 39.31 4.46 10.75
N ALA A 385 40.32 4.13 11.56
CA ALA A 385 40.13 3.72 12.97
C ALA A 385 40.76 4.78 13.89
N GLU A 386 40.05 5.19 14.95
CA GLU A 386 40.53 6.21 15.89
C GLU A 386 40.79 5.59 17.27
N THR A 387 41.89 5.94 17.92
CA THR A 387 42.22 5.39 19.24
C THR A 387 42.75 6.50 20.15
N SER A 388 42.18 6.65 21.33
CA SER A 388 42.62 7.63 22.33
C SER A 388 43.43 6.95 23.42
N LEU A 389 44.66 7.41 23.63
CA LEU A 389 45.53 7.02 24.73
C LEU A 389 45.42 8.04 25.87
N VAL A 390 45.07 7.58 27.07
CA VAL A 390 44.94 8.42 28.27
C VAL A 390 45.85 7.89 29.38
N PRO A 391 46.71 8.74 29.97
CA PRO A 391 47.60 8.32 31.05
C PRO A 391 46.82 8.19 32.37
N LEU A 392 47.09 7.14 33.14
CA LEU A 392 46.58 7.00 34.51
C LEU A 392 47.48 7.79 35.48
N LEU A 393 47.02 8.95 35.95
CA LEU A 393 47.66 9.67 37.07
C LEU A 393 47.09 9.17 38.39
N GLN A 394 47.88 8.42 39.16
CA GLN A 394 47.56 8.07 40.54
C GLN A 394 48.60 8.73 41.47
N ARG A 395 48.13 9.56 42.41
CA ARG A 395 48.96 10.29 43.37
C ARG A 395 48.80 9.64 44.75
N GLN A 396 49.71 8.74 45.14
CA GLN A 396 49.88 8.33 46.54
C GLN A 396 51.25 7.68 46.75
N SER A 397 51.97 8.12 47.78
CA SER A 397 53.26 7.56 48.21
C SER A 397 53.04 6.17 48.82
N CYS A 398 53.25 5.12 48.04
CA CYS A 398 53.33 3.72 48.47
C CYS A 398 54.30 2.97 47.52
N LEU A 399 54.99 1.92 47.97
CA LEU A 399 55.85 1.08 47.12
C LEU A 399 55.11 0.68 45.82
N ASP A 400 55.52 1.24 44.69
CA ASP A 400 54.76 1.16 43.44
C ASP A 400 54.86 -0.21 42.72
N LYS A 401 55.71 -1.13 43.21
CA LYS A 401 55.85 -2.49 42.67
C LYS A 401 56.22 -3.48 43.78
N LEU A 402 55.23 -4.13 44.38
CA LEU A 402 55.46 -5.26 45.29
C LEU A 402 55.94 -6.50 44.52
N ARG A 403 57.10 -7.02 44.91
CA ARG A 403 57.71 -8.26 44.41
C ARG A 403 57.51 -9.38 45.44
N ALA A 404 57.70 -10.64 45.03
CA ALA A 404 57.59 -11.79 45.94
C ALA A 404 58.63 -11.75 47.08
N GLU A 405 59.72 -10.99 46.89
CA GLU A 405 60.80 -10.74 47.84
C GLU A 405 60.45 -9.70 48.92
N ASP A 406 59.34 -8.97 48.78
CA ASP A 406 58.84 -7.97 49.75
C ASP A 406 57.86 -8.58 50.77
N ALA A 407 57.72 -9.92 50.80
CA ALA A 407 56.95 -10.62 51.81
C ALA A 407 57.81 -10.79 53.08
N GLY A 408 57.34 -10.25 54.21
CA GLY A 408 58.11 -10.26 55.45
C GLY A 408 57.50 -9.40 56.56
N LYS A 409 58.26 -9.29 57.66
CA LYS A 409 57.86 -8.55 58.85
C LYS A 409 58.52 -7.17 58.83
N TYR A 410 57.71 -6.12 58.87
CA TYR A 410 58.12 -4.73 58.77
C TYR A 410 57.88 -4.01 60.09
N THR A 411 58.87 -3.25 60.55
CA THR A 411 58.76 -2.47 61.79
C THR A 411 58.73 -0.98 61.47
N CYS A 412 57.64 -0.32 61.82
CA CYS A 412 57.52 1.14 61.72
C CYS A 412 58.01 1.77 63.02
N LYS A 413 59.00 2.67 62.94
CA LYS A 413 59.56 3.40 64.08
C LYS A 413 59.32 4.90 63.93
N VAL A 414 58.78 5.53 64.96
CA VAL A 414 58.52 6.96 65.03
C VAL A 414 59.50 7.60 66.02
N TYR A 415 60.29 8.54 65.51
CA TYR A 415 61.29 9.27 66.28
C TYR A 415 60.80 10.70 66.60
N SER A 416 61.02 11.13 67.84
CA SER A 416 61.01 12.56 68.22
C SER A 416 62.45 13.08 68.14
N GLU A 417 62.66 14.40 68.12
CA GLU A 417 63.96 15.04 67.83
C GLU A 417 65.12 14.62 68.76
N GLN A 418 64.88 13.85 69.82
CA GLN A 418 65.93 13.31 70.67
C GLN A 418 65.82 11.80 71.01
N ASP A 419 64.79 11.05 70.55
CA ASP A 419 64.75 9.57 70.69
C ASP A 419 63.55 8.89 69.98
N CYS A 420 63.61 7.55 69.80
CA CYS A 420 62.54 6.72 69.24
C CYS A 420 61.39 6.51 70.25
N VAL A 421 60.20 7.05 69.97
CA VAL A 421 59.07 7.07 70.94
C VAL A 421 58.09 5.92 70.73
N HIS A 422 57.88 5.45 69.50
CA HIS A 422 56.95 4.33 69.22
C HIS A 422 57.47 3.41 68.12
N SER A 423 57.25 2.10 68.30
CA SER A 423 57.56 1.05 67.33
C SER A 423 56.35 0.13 67.18
N ALA A 424 55.94 -0.16 65.95
CA ALA A 424 54.85 -1.08 65.63
C ALA A 424 55.28 -2.06 64.53
N ASP A 425 55.08 -3.35 64.75
CA ASP A 425 55.36 -4.41 63.78
C ASP A 425 54.12 -4.74 62.95
N ALA A 426 54.31 -4.88 61.64
CA ALA A 426 53.30 -5.32 60.67
C ALA A 426 53.86 -6.46 59.83
N GLU A 427 53.04 -7.48 59.56
CA GLU A 427 53.44 -8.65 58.77
C GLU A 427 52.65 -8.67 57.45
N LEU A 428 53.35 -8.80 56.33
CA LEU A 428 52.77 -8.64 55.01
C LEU A 428 52.75 -9.98 54.25
N GLU A 429 51.56 -10.56 54.08
CA GLU A 429 51.31 -11.69 53.18
C GLU A 429 50.59 -11.22 51.90
N ILE A 430 51.14 -11.53 50.72
CA ILE A 430 50.56 -11.13 49.42
C ILE A 430 49.74 -12.29 48.85
N LEU A 431 48.41 -12.14 48.80
CA LEU A 431 47.48 -13.25 48.52
C LEU A 431 46.74 -13.23 47.16
N ARG A 432 46.78 -12.17 46.32
CA ARG A 432 45.98 -12.10 45.06
C ARG A 432 46.52 -11.15 43.97
N PHE A 433 46.36 -11.52 42.70
CA PHE A 433 46.30 -10.59 41.55
C PHE A 433 44.93 -10.75 40.87
N ALA A 434 44.11 -9.69 40.80
CA ALA A 434 42.86 -9.68 40.06
C ALA A 434 42.87 -8.51 39.06
N VAL A 435 43.11 -8.80 37.78
CA VAL A 435 43.01 -7.80 36.71
C VAL A 435 41.60 -7.87 36.11
N GLN A 436 40.76 -6.89 36.45
CA GLN A 436 39.37 -6.85 36.01
C GLN A 436 39.25 -6.08 34.69
N CYS A 437 39.56 -6.72 33.57
CA CYS A 437 39.18 -6.19 32.25
C CYS A 437 37.70 -6.50 32.00
N SER A 438 36.86 -5.48 31.80
CA SER A 438 35.50 -5.62 31.23
C SER A 438 35.54 -5.09 29.81
N ARG A 439 35.38 -5.97 28.82
CA ARG A 439 35.40 -5.61 27.39
C ARG A 439 34.12 -6.09 26.72
N HIS A 440 33.52 -5.25 25.88
CA HIS A 440 32.43 -5.65 25.00
C HIS A 440 33.01 -6.24 23.73
N THR A 441 32.70 -7.51 23.45
CA THR A 441 33.11 -8.19 22.22
C THR A 441 31.93 -8.19 21.25
N LEU A 442 32.11 -7.55 20.09
CA LEU A 442 31.10 -7.41 19.04
C LEU A 442 31.42 -8.38 17.91
N ALA A 443 30.47 -9.24 17.52
CA ALA A 443 30.70 -10.19 16.43
C ALA A 443 29.44 -10.46 15.59
N PRO A 444 29.57 -10.65 14.27
CA PRO A 444 28.45 -11.00 13.41
C PRO A 444 27.81 -12.36 13.75
N LEU A 445 26.48 -12.48 13.62
CA LEU A 445 25.81 -13.79 13.68
C LEU A 445 26.33 -14.72 12.56
N GLY A 446 26.59 -15.99 12.89
CA GLY A 446 27.15 -16.99 11.99
C GLY A 446 28.67 -16.93 11.81
N SER A 447 29.34 -15.89 12.31
CA SER A 447 30.81 -15.75 12.25
C SER A 447 31.52 -16.49 13.40
N SER A 448 32.85 -16.49 13.34
CA SER A 448 33.74 -16.92 14.42
C SER A 448 34.18 -15.71 15.23
N VAL A 449 34.03 -15.77 16.55
CA VAL A 449 34.50 -14.72 17.48
C VAL A 449 35.59 -15.27 18.39
N VAL A 450 36.55 -14.44 18.75
CA VAL A 450 37.53 -14.74 19.80
C VAL A 450 37.20 -13.90 21.03
N LEU A 451 36.92 -14.57 22.14
CA LEU A 451 36.75 -13.96 23.45
C LEU A 451 38.14 -13.80 24.10
N PRO A 452 38.65 -12.57 24.26
CA PRO A 452 40.03 -12.33 24.65
C PRO A 452 40.26 -12.65 26.13
N SER A 453 41.34 -13.37 26.43
CA SER A 453 41.84 -13.62 27.78
C SER A 453 43.35 -13.81 27.71
N TYR A 454 44.12 -12.88 28.28
CA TYR A 454 45.58 -12.85 28.19
C TYR A 454 46.20 -12.44 29.54
N THR A 455 47.37 -12.97 29.87
CA THR A 455 48.16 -12.62 31.06
C THR A 455 49.59 -12.22 30.67
N ASP A 456 50.16 -11.26 31.39
CA ASP A 456 51.52 -10.75 31.17
C ASP A 456 52.60 -11.66 31.79
N LYS A 457 52.20 -12.67 32.57
CA LYS A 457 53.10 -13.64 33.21
C LYS A 457 52.96 -15.02 32.55
N ALA A 458 54.08 -15.60 32.12
CA ALA A 458 54.15 -16.99 31.72
C ALA A 458 53.84 -17.88 32.94
N LEU A 459 52.80 -18.71 32.83
CA LEU A 459 52.39 -19.65 33.88
C LEU A 459 52.94 -21.05 33.56
N PRO A 460 53.45 -21.80 34.56
CA PRO A 460 53.84 -23.19 34.35
C PRO A 460 52.60 -24.00 33.93
N VAL A 461 52.75 -24.82 32.88
CA VAL A 461 51.65 -25.58 32.27
C VAL A 461 51.27 -26.81 33.11
N GLU A 462 52.17 -27.26 33.98
CA GLU A 462 51.92 -28.34 34.93
C GLU A 462 50.83 -27.92 35.93
N ASP A 463 49.76 -28.73 36.02
CA ASP A 463 48.56 -28.50 36.86
C ASP A 463 47.74 -27.23 36.53
N LEU A 464 47.81 -26.75 35.29
CA LEU A 464 47.01 -25.63 34.80
C LEU A 464 45.58 -26.06 34.43
N MET A 465 44.57 -25.39 34.98
CA MET A 465 43.16 -25.57 34.64
C MET A 465 42.54 -24.26 34.16
N VAL A 466 41.93 -24.25 32.97
CA VAL A 466 41.25 -23.06 32.41
C VAL A 466 39.78 -23.37 32.21
N ILE A 467 38.89 -22.50 32.68
CA ILE A 467 37.44 -22.70 32.57
C ILE A 467 36.79 -21.42 32.05
N TRP A 468 36.01 -21.55 30.97
CA TRP A 468 35.08 -20.52 30.51
C TRP A 468 33.66 -20.83 30.94
N ARG A 469 33.01 -19.87 31.59
CA ARG A 469 31.62 -19.96 32.07
C ARG A 469 30.76 -18.84 31.51
N ARG A 470 29.49 -19.15 31.28
CA ARG A 470 28.43 -18.20 30.97
C ARG A 470 27.29 -18.40 31.98
N GLY A 471 27.10 -17.46 32.90
CA GLY A 471 26.24 -17.67 34.06
C GLY A 471 26.67 -18.92 34.85
N ASN A 472 25.76 -19.88 35.03
CA ASN A 472 26.06 -21.17 35.68
C ASN A 472 26.52 -22.27 34.72
N THR A 473 26.63 -21.99 33.41
CA THR A 473 26.98 -23.00 32.40
C THR A 473 28.45 -22.95 32.03
N THR A 474 29.14 -24.09 32.06
CA THR A 474 30.52 -24.21 31.57
C THR A 474 30.51 -24.35 30.05
N VAL A 475 31.13 -23.39 29.37
CA VAL A 475 31.16 -23.30 27.90
C VAL A 475 32.27 -24.18 27.34
N HIS A 476 33.47 -24.10 27.91
CA HIS A 476 34.62 -24.94 27.53
C HIS A 476 35.64 -24.95 28.68
N GLN A 477 36.33 -26.08 28.90
CA GLN A 477 37.35 -26.22 29.95
C GLN A 477 38.59 -26.96 29.44
N TYR A 478 39.74 -26.67 30.03
CA TYR A 478 41.01 -27.33 29.79
C TYR A 478 41.61 -27.80 31.11
N HIS A 479 42.06 -29.05 31.17
CA HIS A 479 42.69 -29.64 32.36
C HIS A 479 43.64 -30.77 31.93
N ASN A 480 44.85 -30.80 32.48
CA ASN A 480 45.86 -31.86 32.26
C ASN A 480 46.07 -32.26 30.79
N GLY A 481 46.27 -31.27 29.91
CA GLY A 481 46.58 -31.54 28.49
C GLY A 481 45.37 -31.85 27.62
N GLN A 482 44.15 -31.91 28.16
CA GLN A 482 42.92 -32.16 27.40
C GLN A 482 41.92 -31.01 27.53
N ALA A 483 41.39 -30.56 26.39
CA ALA A 483 40.29 -29.60 26.29
C ALA A 483 38.96 -30.35 26.15
N ASN A 484 38.02 -30.11 27.06
CA ASN A 484 36.73 -30.77 27.11
C ASN A 484 35.59 -29.75 27.06
N THR A 485 34.50 -30.09 26.36
CA THR A 485 33.33 -29.23 26.21
C THR A 485 32.12 -29.92 26.84
N PRO A 486 31.74 -29.57 28.08
CA PRO A 486 30.73 -30.33 28.85
C PRO A 486 29.31 -30.21 28.27
N GLN A 487 29.01 -29.13 27.55
CA GLN A 487 27.68 -28.81 27.05
C GLN A 487 27.55 -29.11 25.55
N GLN A 488 26.54 -29.90 25.18
CA GLN A 488 26.30 -30.37 23.81
C GLN A 488 26.10 -29.22 22.79
N ASP A 489 25.57 -28.07 23.22
CA ASP A 489 25.34 -26.89 22.36
C ASP A 489 26.63 -26.19 21.88
N TYR A 490 27.75 -26.39 22.59
CA TYR A 490 29.06 -25.80 22.30
C TYR A 490 30.07 -26.79 21.73
N GLN A 491 29.71 -28.07 21.69
CA GLN A 491 30.54 -29.14 21.14
C GLN A 491 30.83 -28.86 19.66
N GLU A 492 32.10 -28.98 19.25
CA GLU A 492 32.61 -28.63 17.90
C GLU A 492 32.51 -27.15 17.48
N ARG A 493 32.07 -26.25 18.36
CA ARG A 493 32.01 -24.79 18.09
C ARG A 493 32.96 -23.96 18.95
N ALA A 494 33.31 -24.44 20.14
CA ALA A 494 34.18 -23.74 21.07
C ALA A 494 35.55 -24.41 21.12
N CYS A 495 36.62 -23.65 20.91
CA CYS A 495 38.00 -24.14 20.88
C CYS A 495 38.96 -23.18 21.58
N PHE A 496 40.00 -23.74 22.21
CA PHE A 496 41.13 -22.98 22.77
C PHE A 496 42.31 -22.87 21.80
N PHE A 497 43.13 -21.84 21.98
CA PHE A 497 44.45 -21.71 21.35
C PHE A 497 45.52 -22.36 22.24
N THR A 498 45.49 -23.69 22.36
CA THR A 498 46.31 -24.44 23.31
C THR A 498 47.83 -24.28 23.08
N ASP A 499 48.24 -24.02 21.84
CA ASP A 499 49.61 -23.73 21.42
C ASP A 499 50.16 -22.42 22.02
N GLN A 500 49.29 -21.50 22.42
CA GLN A 500 49.66 -20.18 22.95
C GLN A 500 49.50 -20.05 24.48
N PHE A 501 49.27 -21.16 25.19
CA PHE A 501 49.09 -21.12 26.64
C PHE A 501 50.39 -20.75 27.37
N GLN A 502 51.55 -21.17 26.84
CA GLN A 502 52.87 -20.80 27.38
C GLN A 502 53.15 -19.29 27.24
N SER A 503 52.60 -18.65 26.22
CA SER A 503 52.65 -17.19 26.03
C SER A 503 51.58 -16.42 26.81
N GLY A 504 50.79 -17.11 27.65
CA GLY A 504 49.76 -16.48 28.48
C GLY A 504 48.44 -16.16 27.76
N ASN A 505 48.15 -16.77 26.60
CA ASN A 505 46.88 -16.60 25.89
C ASN A 505 45.89 -17.72 26.27
N PHE A 506 44.81 -17.37 26.95
CA PHE A 506 43.72 -18.28 27.37
C PHE A 506 42.39 -17.97 26.67
N SER A 507 42.46 -17.33 25.51
CA SER A 507 41.29 -16.87 24.75
C SER A 507 40.45 -18.05 24.22
N LEU A 508 39.15 -17.83 24.10
CA LEU A 508 38.20 -18.81 23.58
C LEU A 508 37.72 -18.41 22.19
N ARG A 509 37.93 -19.26 21.19
CA ARG A 509 37.30 -19.11 19.87
C ARG A 509 35.93 -19.79 19.90
N LEU A 510 34.91 -19.07 19.46
CA LEU A 510 33.54 -19.57 19.34
C LEU A 510 33.04 -19.37 17.89
N ASP A 511 32.77 -20.48 17.22
CA ASP A 511 32.37 -20.55 15.81
C ASP A 511 30.84 -20.63 15.63
N LYS A 512 30.35 -20.14 14.49
CA LYS A 512 28.92 -20.16 14.10
C LYS A 512 28.00 -19.46 15.10
N LEU A 513 28.34 -18.22 15.48
CA LEU A 513 27.66 -17.44 16.52
C LEU A 513 26.13 -17.40 16.38
N ARG A 514 25.39 -17.60 17.48
CA ARG A 514 23.92 -17.57 17.53
C ARG A 514 23.40 -16.44 18.42
N VAL A 515 22.12 -16.05 18.26
CA VAL A 515 21.47 -15.03 19.11
C VAL A 515 21.45 -15.47 20.58
N GLU A 516 21.30 -16.77 20.80
CA GLU A 516 21.33 -17.39 22.13
C GLU A 516 22.72 -17.38 22.78
N ASP A 517 23.80 -17.08 22.03
CA ASP A 517 25.17 -16.97 22.54
C ASP A 517 25.43 -15.59 23.20
N ALA A 518 24.48 -14.65 23.15
CA ALA A 518 24.64 -13.33 23.77
C ALA A 518 24.72 -13.41 25.31
N GLY A 519 25.63 -12.65 25.92
CA GLY A 519 25.71 -12.54 27.39
C GLY A 519 27.13 -12.37 27.93
N GLU A 520 27.24 -12.41 29.26
CA GLU A 520 28.50 -12.31 29.98
C GLU A 520 29.21 -13.67 30.06
N TYR A 521 30.48 -13.68 29.65
CA TYR A 521 31.39 -14.81 29.72
C TYR A 521 32.53 -14.49 30.69
N ILE A 522 32.88 -15.47 31.52
CA ILE A 522 33.92 -15.36 32.54
C ILE A 522 34.94 -16.45 32.28
N CYS A 523 36.20 -16.06 32.16
CA CYS A 523 37.35 -16.95 32.15
C CYS A 523 37.92 -17.04 33.58
N THR A 524 38.24 -18.23 34.04
CA THR A 524 38.96 -18.46 35.30
C THR A 524 40.09 -19.46 35.06
N VAL A 525 41.28 -19.11 35.52
CA VAL A 525 42.51 -19.91 35.37
C VAL A 525 42.99 -20.31 36.76
N TYR A 526 43.16 -21.60 36.98
CA TYR A 526 43.69 -22.18 38.20
C TYR A 526 45.08 -22.75 37.96
N SER A 527 45.94 -22.61 38.96
CA SER A 527 47.23 -23.29 39.06
C SER A 527 47.35 -23.87 40.47
N ASN A 528 47.76 -25.14 40.59
CA ASN A 528 47.80 -25.86 41.86
C ASN A 528 46.47 -25.75 42.65
N TRP A 529 45.34 -25.89 41.96
CA TRP A 529 43.98 -25.80 42.52
C TRP A 529 43.61 -24.45 43.17
N ARG A 530 44.41 -23.40 42.95
CA ARG A 530 44.11 -22.02 43.37
C ARG A 530 43.81 -21.16 42.16
N ASP A 531 42.81 -20.28 42.27
CA ASP A 531 42.48 -19.29 41.23
C ASP A 531 43.58 -18.23 41.19
N VAL A 532 44.23 -18.10 40.03
CA VAL A 532 45.37 -17.20 39.82
C VAL A 532 44.99 -16.04 38.89
N PHE A 533 43.97 -16.21 38.04
CA PHE A 533 43.56 -15.20 37.07
C PHE A 533 42.09 -15.36 36.64
N SER A 534 41.36 -14.25 36.54
CA SER A 534 40.02 -14.23 35.98
C SER A 534 39.76 -13.00 35.10
N ALA A 535 39.10 -13.22 33.96
CA ALA A 535 38.72 -12.18 33.01
C ALA A 535 37.23 -12.23 32.69
N LYS A 536 36.61 -11.07 32.42
CA LYS A 536 35.18 -10.97 32.06
C LYS A 536 35.00 -10.30 30.70
N THR A 537 34.15 -10.86 29.86
CA THR A 537 33.80 -10.27 28.55
C THR A 537 32.31 -10.39 28.29
N ASN A 538 31.72 -9.34 27.71
CA ASN A 538 30.31 -9.35 27.35
C ASN A 538 30.18 -9.48 25.82
N LEU A 539 29.62 -10.60 25.36
CA LEU A 539 29.43 -10.88 23.94
C LEU A 539 28.09 -10.33 23.46
N VAL A 540 28.13 -9.42 22.48
CA VAL A 540 26.95 -8.84 21.85
C VAL A 540 26.97 -9.19 20.35
N PRO A 541 26.17 -10.18 19.91
CA PRO A 541 26.02 -10.51 18.49
C PRO A 541 25.45 -9.33 17.70
N ARG A 542 25.97 -9.09 16.49
CA ARG A 542 25.41 -8.13 15.52
C ARG A 542 24.95 -8.83 14.25
N LEU A 543 23.88 -8.36 13.61
CA LEU A 543 23.55 -8.79 12.25
C LEU A 543 24.57 -8.16 11.27
N LEU A 544 24.95 -8.88 10.21
CA LEU A 544 25.66 -8.28 9.07
C LEU A 544 24.81 -7.12 8.51
N ASP A 545 25.39 -5.92 8.42
CA ASP A 545 24.79 -4.72 7.81
C ASP A 545 24.05 -4.96 6.47
N PRO A 546 24.49 -5.85 5.54
CA PRO A 546 23.73 -6.14 4.32
C PRO A 546 22.37 -6.82 4.57
N VAL A 547 22.23 -7.66 5.60
CA VAL A 547 20.97 -8.35 5.90
C VAL A 547 19.95 -7.38 6.48
N PHE A 548 20.39 -6.47 7.36
CA PHE A 548 19.54 -5.39 7.86
C PHE A 548 19.07 -4.46 6.73
N ARG A 549 19.96 -4.13 5.77
CA ARG A 549 19.59 -3.36 4.57
C ARG A 549 18.54 -4.07 3.72
N LEU A 550 18.70 -5.37 3.46
CA LEU A 550 17.72 -6.16 2.71
C LEU A 550 16.35 -6.16 3.41
N HIS A 551 16.33 -6.33 4.73
CA HIS A 551 15.09 -6.30 5.51
C HIS A 551 14.39 -4.95 5.46
N MET A 552 15.11 -3.84 5.58
CA MET A 552 14.52 -2.50 5.42
C MET A 552 13.99 -2.31 4.00
N SER A 553 14.70 -2.78 2.98
CA SER A 553 14.22 -2.77 1.59
C SER A 553 12.92 -3.57 1.44
N LEU A 554 12.79 -4.73 2.07
CA LEU A 554 11.58 -5.56 2.04
C LEU A 554 10.39 -4.92 2.76
N VAL A 555 10.62 -4.04 3.74
CA VAL A 555 9.55 -3.29 4.42
C VAL A 555 9.04 -2.14 3.54
N PHE A 556 9.95 -1.34 2.97
CA PHE A 556 9.55 -0.10 2.31
C PHE A 556 9.25 -0.26 0.82
N CYS A 557 10.08 -0.99 0.07
CA CYS A 557 9.99 -1.03 -1.39
C CYS A 557 8.68 -1.69 -1.89
N PRO A 558 8.28 -2.89 -1.42
CA PRO A 558 7.05 -3.51 -1.90
C PRO A 558 5.79 -2.72 -1.54
N ASN A 559 5.72 -2.16 -0.31
CA ASN A 559 4.56 -1.38 0.12
C ASN A 559 4.44 -0.06 -0.64
N LEU A 560 5.57 0.60 -0.93
CA LEU A 560 5.57 1.80 -1.77
C LEU A 560 5.17 1.51 -3.22
N LEU A 561 5.67 0.41 -3.81
CA LEU A 561 5.27 0.01 -5.15
C LEU A 561 3.77 -0.31 -5.21
N MET A 562 3.25 -1.00 -4.21
CA MET A 562 1.81 -1.24 -4.10
C MET A 562 1.01 0.06 -3.91
N PHE A 563 1.49 1.00 -3.09
CA PHE A 563 0.88 2.33 -2.97
C PHE A 563 0.80 3.02 -4.34
N LEU A 564 1.91 3.07 -5.08
CA LEU A 564 1.92 3.67 -6.43
C LEU A 564 1.01 2.92 -7.40
N ALA A 565 0.96 1.59 -7.32
CA ALA A 565 0.05 0.78 -8.14
C ALA A 565 -1.42 1.10 -7.86
N PHE A 566 -1.82 1.25 -6.58
CA PHE A 566 -3.18 1.66 -6.23
C PHE A 566 -3.49 3.11 -6.60
N VAL A 567 -2.50 4.01 -6.55
CA VAL A 567 -2.65 5.39 -7.05
C VAL A 567 -2.93 5.37 -8.56
N LEU A 568 -2.16 4.61 -9.34
CA LEU A 568 -2.38 4.46 -10.77
C LEU A 568 -3.71 3.79 -11.07
N TRP A 569 -4.06 2.74 -10.32
CA TRP A 569 -5.35 2.06 -10.42
C TRP A 569 -6.50 3.03 -10.21
N GLY A 570 -6.45 3.86 -9.17
CA GLY A 570 -7.50 4.85 -8.89
C GLY A 570 -7.62 5.98 -9.89
N VAL A 571 -6.58 6.24 -10.66
CA VAL A 571 -6.67 7.12 -11.83
C VAL A 571 -7.35 6.36 -12.95
N SER A 572 -6.81 5.24 -13.38
CA SER A 572 -7.33 4.58 -14.57
C SER A 572 -8.76 4.09 -14.40
N GLU A 573 -9.06 3.46 -13.26
CA GLU A 573 -10.26 2.63 -13.11
C GLU A 573 -10.86 2.64 -11.70
N GLY A 574 -10.05 2.45 -10.66
CA GLY A 574 -10.50 2.22 -9.29
C GLY A 574 -11.49 3.26 -8.76
N SER A 575 -12.41 2.81 -7.92
CA SER A 575 -13.32 3.75 -7.25
C SER A 575 -12.52 4.66 -6.30
N VAL A 576 -13.01 5.88 -6.05
CA VAL A 576 -12.33 6.83 -5.13
C VAL A 576 -12.23 6.23 -3.72
N SER A 577 -13.25 5.51 -3.26
CA SER A 577 -13.28 4.87 -1.94
C SER A 577 -12.24 3.76 -1.83
N GLU A 578 -12.17 2.87 -2.80
CA GLU A 578 -11.19 1.80 -2.88
C GLU A 578 -9.76 2.34 -2.91
N THR A 579 -9.51 3.31 -3.80
CA THR A 579 -8.19 3.93 -3.99
C THR A 579 -7.68 4.54 -2.70
N VAL A 580 -8.50 5.38 -2.04
CA VAL A 580 -8.10 6.07 -0.79
C VAL A 580 -7.81 5.05 0.31
N CYS A 581 -8.66 4.03 0.46
CA CYS A 581 -8.49 3.02 1.51
C CYS A 581 -7.23 2.16 1.31
N CYS A 582 -7.03 1.64 0.09
CA CYS A 582 -5.87 0.81 -0.23
C CYS A 582 -4.57 1.61 -0.22
N CYS A 583 -4.56 2.85 -0.74
CA CYS A 583 -3.39 3.71 -0.68
C CYS A 583 -3.01 4.05 0.77
N ALA A 584 -3.98 4.44 1.60
CA ALA A 584 -3.72 4.75 3.01
C ALA A 584 -3.14 3.55 3.75
N LEU A 585 -3.69 2.35 3.52
CA LEU A 585 -3.18 1.10 4.07
C LEU A 585 -1.70 0.89 3.70
N TYR A 586 -1.36 0.83 2.41
CA TYR A 586 0.02 0.54 1.98
C TYR A 586 1.03 1.63 2.34
N PHE A 587 0.59 2.88 2.44
CA PHE A 587 1.44 3.97 2.92
C PHE A 587 1.78 3.83 4.41
N LEU A 588 0.81 3.42 5.24
CA LEU A 588 0.98 3.30 6.70
C LEU A 588 1.56 1.96 7.14
N ARG A 589 1.35 0.90 6.37
CA ARG A 589 1.76 -0.49 6.65
C ARG A 589 3.23 -0.71 7.05
N PRO A 590 4.23 0.08 6.58
CA PRO A 590 5.58 0.01 7.11
C PRO A 590 5.66 0.19 8.63
N LEU A 591 4.75 0.95 9.24
CA LEU A 591 4.70 1.17 10.70
C LEU A 591 4.39 -0.13 11.45
N LEU A 592 3.37 -0.88 11.06
CA LEU A 592 3.04 -2.20 11.65
C LEU A 592 4.14 -3.23 11.38
N LEU A 593 4.74 -3.24 10.19
CA LEU A 593 5.83 -4.17 9.85
C LEU A 593 7.09 -3.89 10.68
N LEU A 594 7.46 -2.62 10.88
CA LEU A 594 8.56 -2.23 11.78
C LEU A 594 8.26 -2.61 13.22
N TRP A 595 7.02 -2.43 13.66
CA TRP A 595 6.60 -2.85 14.99
C TRP A 595 6.66 -4.38 15.16
N ALA A 596 6.31 -5.17 14.14
CA ALA A 596 6.35 -6.64 14.15
C ALA A 596 7.77 -7.21 13.97
N ALA A 597 8.74 -6.42 13.51
CA ALA A 597 10.05 -6.89 13.08
C ALA A 597 10.87 -7.58 14.21
N PRO A 598 11.35 -8.82 14.03
CA PRO A 598 12.03 -9.59 15.08
C PRO A 598 13.35 -8.97 15.56
N TYR A 599 13.98 -8.13 14.74
CA TYR A 599 15.25 -7.47 15.00
C TYR A 599 15.13 -6.06 15.59
N ILE A 600 13.98 -5.73 16.22
CA ILE A 600 13.76 -4.38 16.80
C ILE A 600 14.80 -3.97 17.84
N TYR A 601 15.50 -4.94 18.44
CA TYR A 601 16.57 -4.71 19.41
C TYR A 601 17.79 -4.01 18.81
N HIS A 602 17.95 -4.02 17.47
CA HIS A 602 19.01 -3.29 16.78
C HIS A 602 18.76 -1.78 16.67
N PHE A 603 17.51 -1.32 16.78
CA PHE A 603 17.25 0.12 16.87
C PHE A 603 17.75 0.65 18.23
N THR A 604 18.53 1.73 18.23
CA THR A 604 19.10 2.32 19.44
C THR A 604 18.40 3.63 19.82
N GLY A 605 18.41 3.96 21.13
CA GLY A 605 17.93 5.24 21.65
C GLY A 605 16.42 5.46 21.51
N LYS A 606 16.03 6.70 21.15
CA LYS A 606 14.62 7.16 21.10
C LYS A 606 13.78 6.45 20.03
N ILE A 607 14.38 6.07 18.90
CA ILE A 607 13.68 5.47 17.75
C ILE A 607 13.04 4.13 18.13
N LYS A 608 13.77 3.28 18.85
CA LYS A 608 13.24 2.00 19.35
C LYS A 608 12.03 2.21 20.25
N SER A 609 12.10 3.18 21.16
CA SER A 609 11.01 3.52 22.06
C SER A 609 9.79 4.01 21.30
N TRP A 610 10.00 4.84 20.27
CA TRP A 610 8.94 5.35 19.40
C TRP A 610 8.25 4.23 18.61
N ILE A 611 9.02 3.37 17.93
CA ILE A 611 8.46 2.27 17.13
C ILE A 611 7.65 1.32 18.02
N LEU A 612 8.15 0.98 19.20
CA LEU A 612 7.48 0.06 20.11
C LEU A 612 6.19 0.63 20.72
N LYS A 613 6.13 1.95 20.91
CA LYS A 613 5.05 2.61 21.65
C LYS A 613 3.98 3.24 20.77
N TYR A 614 4.36 3.85 19.65
CA TYR A 614 3.47 4.73 18.87
C TYR A 614 3.18 4.23 17.45
N SER A 615 4.01 3.35 16.87
CA SER A 615 3.92 2.97 15.45
C SER A 615 2.53 2.46 15.03
N TYR A 616 1.98 1.50 15.77
CA TYR A 616 0.67 0.90 15.47
C TYR A 616 -0.51 1.81 15.84
N VAL A 617 -0.36 2.68 16.85
CA VAL A 617 -1.38 3.68 17.25
C VAL A 617 -1.53 4.75 16.16
N VAL A 618 -0.39 5.24 15.65
CA VAL A 618 -0.34 6.21 14.55
C VAL A 618 -0.97 5.62 13.28
N GLU A 619 -0.68 4.36 12.97
CA GLU A 619 -1.29 3.66 11.84
C GLU A 619 -2.81 3.57 11.95
N TYR A 620 -3.34 3.14 13.10
CA TYR A 620 -4.80 3.07 13.31
C TYR A 620 -5.48 4.44 13.18
N LEU A 621 -4.92 5.49 13.81
CA LEU A 621 -5.48 6.84 13.76
C LEU A 621 -5.46 7.44 12.35
N ALA A 622 -4.31 7.32 11.67
CA ALA A 622 -4.17 7.83 10.31
C ALA A 622 -5.08 7.07 9.33
N LEU A 623 -5.10 5.73 9.40
CA LEU A 623 -5.95 4.91 8.54
C LEU A 623 -7.43 5.20 8.77
N SER A 624 -7.84 5.35 10.03
CA SER A 624 -9.21 5.77 10.38
C SER A 624 -9.57 7.10 9.71
N LEU A 625 -8.73 8.13 9.83
CA LEU A 625 -9.00 9.45 9.22
C LEU A 625 -9.20 9.36 7.68
N PHE A 626 -8.35 8.61 6.97
CA PHE A 626 -8.47 8.44 5.53
C PHE A 626 -9.74 7.66 5.13
N VAL A 627 -10.02 6.55 5.81
CA VAL A 627 -11.20 5.71 5.57
C VAL A 627 -12.49 6.51 5.79
N TYR A 628 -12.59 7.24 6.91
CA TYR A 628 -13.78 8.04 7.22
C TYR A 628 -13.92 9.27 6.32
N SER A 629 -12.83 9.78 5.74
CA SER A 629 -12.89 10.83 4.70
C SER A 629 -13.51 10.31 3.41
N ALA A 630 -13.12 9.10 2.99
CA ALA A 630 -13.71 8.44 1.83
C ALA A 630 -15.18 8.06 2.09
N LEU A 631 -15.52 7.61 3.30
CA LEU A 631 -16.89 7.28 3.68
C LEU A 631 -17.76 8.54 3.73
N PHE A 632 -17.23 9.65 4.26
CA PHE A 632 -17.92 10.93 4.27
C PHE A 632 -18.27 11.41 2.87
N LYS A 633 -17.33 11.30 1.92
CA LYS A 633 -17.60 11.65 0.51
C LYS A 633 -18.76 10.82 -0.06
N SER A 634 -18.77 9.51 0.19
CA SER A 634 -19.83 8.61 -0.28
C SER A 634 -21.18 8.92 0.38
N ALA A 635 -21.19 9.16 1.70
CA ALA A 635 -22.39 9.52 2.45
C ALA A 635 -22.92 10.91 2.05
N TRP A 636 -22.05 11.87 1.74
CA TRP A 636 -22.41 13.23 1.36
C TRP A 636 -23.26 13.28 0.10
N GLN A 637 -22.97 12.43 -0.87
CA GLN A 637 -23.74 12.32 -2.11
C GLN A 637 -25.16 11.78 -1.87
N LYS A 638 -25.30 10.84 -0.92
CA LYS A 638 -26.60 10.25 -0.54
C LYS A 638 -27.37 11.10 0.47
N LEU A 639 -26.72 12.12 1.06
CA LEU A 639 -27.25 12.94 2.15
C LEU A 639 -28.61 13.62 1.87
N PRO A 640 -28.92 14.08 0.65
CA PRO A 640 -30.24 14.65 0.33
C PRO A 640 -31.40 13.64 0.39
N ASN A 641 -31.12 12.34 0.27
CA ASN A 641 -32.14 11.28 0.21
C ASN A 641 -32.53 10.76 1.60
N TYR A 642 -31.85 11.21 2.67
CA TYR A 642 -32.16 10.82 4.05
C TYR A 642 -33.13 11.80 4.72
N GLU A 643 -33.89 11.30 5.69
CA GLU A 643 -34.71 12.16 6.55
C GLU A 643 -33.86 13.20 7.31
N VAL A 644 -34.48 14.33 7.65
CA VAL A 644 -33.80 15.46 8.32
C VAL A 644 -33.08 15.03 9.59
N PHE A 645 -33.69 14.13 10.36
CA PHE A 645 -33.12 13.60 11.59
C PHE A 645 -31.88 12.73 11.32
N ASP A 646 -31.97 11.76 10.42
CA ASP A 646 -30.86 10.86 10.07
C ASP A 646 -29.68 11.63 9.47
N ARG A 647 -29.96 12.62 8.62
CA ARG A 647 -28.95 13.54 8.08
C ARG A 647 -28.19 14.27 9.19
N ALA A 648 -28.89 14.80 10.19
CA ALA A 648 -28.27 15.49 11.33
C ALA A 648 -27.41 14.55 12.18
N VAL A 649 -27.91 13.33 12.43
CA VAL A 649 -27.18 12.28 13.17
C VAL A 649 -25.91 11.87 12.44
N ILE A 650 -25.97 11.63 11.12
CA ILE A 650 -24.81 11.27 10.30
C ILE A 650 -23.73 12.35 10.38
N ILE A 651 -24.10 13.62 10.17
CA ILE A 651 -23.14 14.75 10.25
C ILE A 651 -22.53 14.83 11.66
N ALA A 652 -23.34 14.73 12.72
CA ALA A 652 -22.86 14.78 14.09
C ALA A 652 -21.88 13.65 14.40
N LEU A 653 -22.19 12.42 13.97
CA LEU A 653 -21.32 11.26 14.16
C LEU A 653 -19.98 11.42 13.44
N PHE A 654 -19.96 11.94 12.20
CA PHE A 654 -18.70 12.26 11.52
C PHE A 654 -17.86 13.26 12.31
N VAL A 655 -18.47 14.37 12.78
CA VAL A 655 -17.78 15.40 13.58
C VAL A 655 -17.20 14.79 14.86
N ILE A 656 -17.96 13.95 15.55
CA ILE A 656 -17.50 13.29 16.79
C ILE A 656 -16.32 12.35 16.48
N VAL A 657 -16.40 11.51 15.45
CA VAL A 657 -15.31 10.59 15.07
C VAL A 657 -14.03 11.36 14.74
N TYR A 658 -14.11 12.45 13.96
CA TYR A 658 -12.95 13.30 13.67
C TYR A 658 -12.37 13.95 14.91
N ALA A 659 -13.23 14.50 15.78
CA ALA A 659 -12.81 15.10 17.04
C ALA A 659 -12.09 14.08 17.93
N CYS A 660 -12.59 12.84 18.01
CA CYS A 660 -11.97 11.76 18.78
C CYS A 660 -10.55 11.42 18.28
N CYS A 661 -10.40 11.25 16.96
CA CYS A 661 -9.09 11.01 16.34
C CYS A 661 -8.13 12.18 16.60
N LEU A 662 -8.61 13.42 16.43
CA LEU A 662 -7.81 14.62 16.64
C LEU A 662 -7.36 14.77 18.10
N CYS A 663 -8.25 14.53 19.06
CA CYS A 663 -7.93 14.52 20.48
C CYS A 663 -6.78 13.57 20.80
N LYS A 664 -6.80 12.34 20.25
CA LYS A 664 -5.73 11.37 20.50
C LYS A 664 -4.42 11.72 19.79
N ILE A 665 -4.47 12.32 18.60
CA ILE A 665 -3.28 12.83 17.91
C ILE A 665 -2.63 13.96 18.73
N ILE A 666 -3.43 14.90 19.24
CA ILE A 666 -2.95 15.99 20.09
C ILE A 666 -2.31 15.44 21.36
N ASP A 667 -2.96 14.48 22.02
CA ASP A 667 -2.42 13.78 23.20
C ASP A 667 -1.02 13.17 22.91
N LEU A 668 -0.89 12.44 21.81
CA LEU A 668 0.38 11.85 21.38
C LEU A 668 1.47 12.91 21.15
N LEU A 669 1.14 14.00 20.45
CA LEU A 669 2.07 15.10 20.17
C LEU A 669 2.50 15.83 21.45
N VAL A 670 1.54 16.13 22.33
CA VAL A 670 1.80 16.81 23.61
C VAL A 670 2.68 15.93 24.51
N SER A 671 2.46 14.60 24.50
CA SER A 671 3.24 13.65 25.30
C SER A 671 4.74 13.60 24.96
N GLU A 672 5.11 14.02 23.75
CA GLU A 672 6.50 14.07 23.27
C GLU A 672 7.16 15.44 23.52
N VAL A 673 6.39 16.52 23.49
CA VAL A 673 6.89 17.89 23.66
C VAL A 673 7.04 18.27 25.13
N TRP A 674 6.10 17.86 25.99
CA TRP A 674 6.12 18.19 27.42
C TRP A 674 6.59 17.01 28.29
N LYS A 675 7.55 17.24 29.19
CA LYS A 675 7.86 16.28 30.26
C LYS A 675 6.62 16.12 31.14
N LYS A 676 6.22 14.87 31.43
CA LYS A 676 5.01 14.45 32.20
C LYS A 676 4.96 14.98 33.66
N THR A 677 4.93 16.30 33.85
CA THR A 677 5.01 16.93 35.18
C THR A 677 3.92 17.99 35.37
N GLY A 678 2.65 17.65 35.07
CA GLY A 678 1.49 18.52 35.34
C GLY A 678 0.17 17.75 35.48
N TRP A 679 -0.73 18.21 36.35
CA TRP A 679 -2.05 17.59 36.58
C TRP A 679 -2.99 17.76 35.36
N ILE A 680 -2.85 18.87 34.63
CA ILE A 680 -3.57 19.15 33.39
C ILE A 680 -3.27 18.09 32.32
N LEU A 681 -2.00 17.70 32.16
CA LEU A 681 -1.60 16.66 31.21
C LEU A 681 -2.21 15.29 31.56
N LYS A 682 -2.40 14.99 32.86
CA LYS A 682 -3.09 13.74 33.27
C LYS A 682 -4.57 13.74 32.94
N ILE A 683 -5.22 14.91 32.98
CA ILE A 683 -6.63 15.04 32.57
C ILE A 683 -6.76 14.89 31.06
N PHE A 684 -5.85 15.49 30.28
CA PHE A 684 -5.81 15.30 28.83
C PHE A 684 -5.53 13.85 28.44
N ASP A 685 -4.52 13.20 29.05
CA ASP A 685 -4.23 11.76 28.85
C ASP A 685 -5.51 10.92 29.13
N LEU A 686 -6.23 11.19 30.22
CA LEU A 686 -7.45 10.47 30.61
C LEU A 686 -8.61 10.68 29.62
N VAL A 687 -8.85 11.94 29.21
CA VAL A 687 -9.93 12.27 28.27
C VAL A 687 -9.64 11.64 26.91
N ALA A 688 -8.42 11.78 26.39
CA ALA A 688 -8.03 11.19 25.12
C ALA A 688 -8.14 9.66 25.12
N ASP A 689 -7.80 9.00 26.22
CA ASP A 689 -7.93 7.54 26.38
C ASP A 689 -9.39 7.09 26.40
N MET A 690 -10.25 7.76 27.19
CA MET A 690 -11.69 7.46 27.24
C MET A 690 -12.37 7.67 25.87
N THR A 691 -12.05 8.78 25.21
CA THR A 691 -12.56 9.08 23.87
C THR A 691 -12.13 8.03 22.85
N PHE A 692 -10.92 7.50 22.99
CA PHE A 692 -10.36 6.48 22.11
C PHE A 692 -10.96 5.09 22.31
N HIS A 693 -11.37 4.73 23.52
CA HIS A 693 -12.09 3.48 23.79
C HIS A 693 -13.48 3.43 23.14
N ILE A 694 -14.13 4.59 22.99
CA ILE A 694 -15.48 4.69 22.41
C ILE A 694 -15.42 4.79 20.87
N LEU A 695 -14.26 5.14 20.32
CA LEU A 695 -14.07 5.40 18.89
C LEU A 695 -14.52 4.25 17.97
N PRO A 696 -14.16 2.96 18.17
CA PRO A 696 -14.60 1.88 17.27
C PRO A 696 -16.11 1.68 17.25
N THR A 697 -16.77 1.93 18.38
CA THR A 697 -18.23 1.84 18.49
C THR A 697 -18.90 2.95 17.69
N LEU A 698 -18.42 4.19 17.82
CA LEU A 698 -18.92 5.34 17.03
C LEU A 698 -18.68 5.13 15.53
N GLN A 699 -17.50 4.62 15.19
CA GLN A 699 -17.08 4.23 13.86
C GLN A 699 -18.05 3.23 13.20
N PHE A 700 -18.52 2.24 13.97
CA PHE A 700 -19.48 1.25 13.49
C PHE A 700 -20.91 1.81 13.40
N ILE A 701 -21.36 2.56 14.40
CA ILE A 701 -22.68 3.23 14.38
C ILE A 701 -22.79 4.15 13.16
N LEU A 702 -21.74 4.91 12.89
CA LEU A 702 -21.66 5.79 11.73
C LEU A 702 -21.84 5.01 10.43
N LEU A 703 -21.15 3.89 10.27
CA LEU A 703 -21.28 3.05 9.07
C LEU A 703 -22.71 2.53 8.88
N PHE A 704 -23.37 2.12 9.96
CA PHE A 704 -24.75 1.65 9.93
C PHE A 704 -25.72 2.73 9.42
N TYR A 705 -25.62 3.96 9.97
CA TYR A 705 -26.45 5.09 9.52
C TYR A 705 -26.16 5.49 8.06
N THR A 706 -24.90 5.41 7.62
CA THR A 706 -24.53 5.79 6.23
C THR A 706 -25.08 4.87 5.14
N PHE A 707 -25.54 3.66 5.48
CA PHE A 707 -26.10 2.71 4.51
C PHE A 707 -27.60 2.45 4.72
N GLY A 708 -28.28 3.25 5.56
CA GLY A 708 -29.74 3.35 5.53
C GLY A 708 -30.51 2.14 6.04
N ALA A 709 -29.98 1.39 7.01
CA ALA A 709 -30.76 0.36 7.71
C ALA A 709 -31.74 1.03 8.70
N THR A 710 -32.77 1.69 8.17
CA THR A 710 -33.85 2.33 8.94
C THR A 710 -34.91 1.28 9.31
N GLY A 711 -34.83 0.74 10.53
CA GLY A 711 -35.79 -0.22 11.08
C GLY A 711 -35.51 -0.58 12.54
N GLU A 712 -36.33 -1.46 13.14
CA GLU A 712 -36.18 -1.93 14.54
C GLU A 712 -34.79 -2.53 14.85
N ALA A 713 -34.07 -3.00 13.83
CA ALA A 713 -32.69 -3.47 13.92
C ALA A 713 -31.66 -2.37 14.24
N GLY A 714 -31.93 -1.10 13.89
CA GLY A 714 -31.03 0.02 14.16
C GLY A 714 -30.94 0.39 15.64
N LEU A 715 -32.06 0.33 16.38
CA LEU A 715 -32.07 0.52 17.83
C LEU A 715 -31.29 -0.57 18.57
N ILE A 716 -31.37 -1.81 18.08
CA ILE A 716 -30.61 -2.95 18.62
C ILE A 716 -29.10 -2.70 18.45
N MET A 717 -28.65 -2.22 17.28
CA MET A 717 -27.22 -1.93 17.05
C MET A 717 -26.73 -0.67 17.77
N VAL A 718 -27.54 0.38 17.87
CA VAL A 718 -27.17 1.64 18.54
C VAL A 718 -27.20 1.53 20.07
N VAL A 719 -28.00 0.62 20.64
CA VAL A 719 -28.12 0.46 22.11
C VAL A 719 -27.33 -0.74 22.62
N ILE A 720 -27.42 -1.92 21.99
CA ILE A 720 -26.80 -3.14 22.52
C ILE A 720 -25.28 -3.09 22.35
N LEU A 721 -24.77 -2.60 21.22
CA LEU A 721 -23.34 -2.61 20.96
C LEU A 721 -22.54 -1.67 21.89
N PRO A 722 -22.94 -0.41 22.12
CA PRO A 722 -22.25 0.44 23.09
C PRO A 722 -22.39 -0.08 24.52
N VAL A 723 -23.53 -0.66 24.90
CA VAL A 723 -23.72 -1.25 26.23
C VAL A 723 -22.84 -2.50 26.41
N PHE A 724 -22.70 -3.33 25.38
CA PHE A 724 -21.85 -4.51 25.41
C PHE A 724 -20.35 -4.13 25.43
N MET A 725 -19.93 -3.12 24.67
CA MET A 725 -18.57 -2.56 24.72
C MET A 725 -18.26 -1.85 26.04
N MET A 726 -19.23 -1.12 26.61
CA MET A 726 -19.09 -0.48 27.92
C MET A 726 -19.01 -1.53 29.05
N MET A 727 -19.71 -2.67 28.91
CA MET A 727 -19.56 -3.81 29.81
C MET A 727 -18.18 -4.47 29.69
N MET A 728 -17.60 -4.48 28.49
CA MET A 728 -16.27 -5.01 28.20
C MET A 728 -15.11 -4.20 28.77
N THR A 729 -15.25 -2.87 28.79
CA THR A 729 -14.26 -1.93 29.35
C THR A 729 -14.46 -1.67 30.85
N ASN A 730 -15.43 -2.34 31.50
CA ASN A 730 -15.69 -2.15 32.91
C ASN A 730 -14.68 -2.92 33.78
N ASP A 731 -13.63 -2.20 34.20
CA ASP A 731 -12.51 -2.67 35.03
C ASP A 731 -12.93 -3.42 36.29
N THR A 732 -14.10 -3.09 36.83
CA THR A 732 -14.63 -3.66 38.07
C THR A 732 -14.96 -5.15 37.94
N TRP A 733 -15.38 -5.60 36.75
CA TRP A 733 -15.71 -7.00 36.49
C TRP A 733 -14.46 -7.87 36.34
N LEU A 734 -13.46 -7.38 35.60
CA LEU A 734 -12.12 -7.97 35.46
C LEU A 734 -11.41 -8.16 36.80
N TYR A 735 -11.46 -7.12 37.64
CA TYR A 735 -10.89 -7.14 38.98
C TYR A 735 -11.58 -8.19 39.86
N LYS A 736 -12.91 -8.25 39.85
CA LYS A 736 -13.70 -9.25 40.58
C LYS A 736 -13.46 -10.68 40.07
N CYS A 737 -13.34 -10.91 38.76
CA CYS A 737 -13.04 -12.25 38.22
C CYS A 737 -11.65 -12.74 38.63
N ARG A 738 -10.64 -11.87 38.62
CA ARG A 738 -9.27 -12.25 38.99
C ARG A 738 -9.13 -12.56 40.49
N TYR A 739 -9.60 -11.64 41.34
CA TYR A 739 -9.42 -11.77 42.79
C TYR A 739 -10.51 -12.62 43.45
N GLY A 740 -11.71 -12.69 42.86
CA GLY A 740 -12.84 -13.48 43.37
C GLY A 740 -12.81 -14.96 42.98
N LEU A 741 -12.28 -15.32 41.80
CA LEU A 741 -12.17 -16.73 41.36
C LEU A 741 -10.73 -17.30 41.38
N GLY A 742 -9.72 -16.51 41.74
CA GLY A 742 -8.33 -16.98 41.82
C GLY A 742 -7.69 -17.36 40.48
N LEU A 743 -8.22 -16.87 39.35
CA LEU A 743 -7.71 -17.19 38.01
C LEU A 743 -6.31 -16.61 37.77
N SER A 744 -5.45 -17.40 37.10
CA SER A 744 -4.11 -16.94 36.68
C SER A 744 -4.21 -15.82 35.62
N ARG A 745 -3.21 -14.92 35.60
CA ARG A 745 -3.16 -13.78 34.67
C ARG A 745 -3.25 -14.19 33.20
N SER A 746 -2.71 -15.36 32.84
CA SER A 746 -2.81 -15.90 31.47
C SER A 746 -4.23 -16.34 31.10
N VAL A 747 -5.00 -16.89 32.05
CA VAL A 747 -6.36 -17.38 31.76
C VAL A 747 -7.32 -16.20 31.59
N VAL A 748 -7.25 -15.19 32.46
CA VAL A 748 -8.06 -13.96 32.32
C VAL A 748 -7.81 -13.28 30.98
N ARG A 749 -6.54 -13.24 30.56
CA ARG A 749 -6.12 -12.69 29.26
C ARG A 749 -6.71 -13.47 28.08
N THR A 750 -6.64 -14.80 28.11
CA THR A 750 -7.20 -15.66 27.05
C THR A 750 -8.73 -15.55 27.00
N VAL A 751 -9.41 -15.50 28.15
CA VAL A 751 -10.87 -15.32 28.23
C VAL A 751 -11.27 -13.97 27.62
N MET A 752 -10.54 -12.89 27.94
CA MET A 752 -10.76 -11.58 27.33
C MET A 752 -10.57 -11.59 25.82
N LEU A 753 -9.50 -12.21 25.32
CA LEU A 753 -9.28 -12.30 23.87
C LEU A 753 -10.38 -13.11 23.18
N ILE A 754 -10.81 -14.23 23.76
CA ILE A 754 -11.92 -15.03 23.23
C ILE A 754 -13.21 -14.19 23.20
N PHE A 755 -13.50 -13.46 24.28
CA PHE A 755 -14.70 -12.62 24.34
C PHE A 755 -14.65 -11.47 23.32
N ILE A 756 -13.52 -10.79 23.15
CA ILE A 756 -13.33 -9.76 22.12
C ILE A 756 -13.50 -10.36 20.72
N LEU A 757 -12.92 -11.53 20.45
CA LEU A 757 -13.06 -12.21 19.16
C LEU A 757 -14.52 -12.58 18.88
N VAL A 758 -15.23 -13.14 19.86
CA VAL A 758 -16.67 -13.47 19.75
C VAL A 758 -17.50 -12.22 19.50
N THR A 759 -17.20 -11.12 20.19
CA THR A 759 -17.88 -9.83 19.99
C THR A 759 -17.67 -9.31 18.57
N ASN A 760 -16.43 -9.37 18.06
CA ASN A 760 -16.11 -8.98 16.70
C ASN A 760 -16.81 -9.87 15.66
N VAL A 761 -16.90 -11.18 15.90
CA VAL A 761 -17.65 -12.12 15.03
C VAL A 761 -19.14 -11.82 15.05
N LEU A 762 -19.73 -11.57 16.22
CA LEU A 762 -21.14 -11.21 16.35
C LEU A 762 -21.44 -9.89 15.63
N MET A 763 -20.54 -8.92 15.76
CA MET A 763 -20.59 -7.63 15.08
C MET A 763 -20.55 -7.74 13.57
N ILE A 764 -19.65 -8.57 13.04
CA ILE A 764 -19.55 -8.87 11.62
C ILE A 764 -20.80 -9.60 11.14
N GLY A 765 -21.31 -10.56 11.92
CA GLY A 765 -22.53 -11.28 11.61
C GLY A 765 -23.75 -10.35 11.52
N LEU A 766 -23.89 -9.43 12.48
CA LEU A 766 -24.94 -8.41 12.48
C LEU A 766 -24.77 -7.43 11.31
N TYR A 767 -23.54 -7.06 10.96
CA TYR A 767 -23.24 -6.23 9.78
C TYR A 767 -23.67 -6.90 8.47
N ILE A 768 -23.27 -8.16 8.26
CA ILE A 768 -23.62 -8.94 7.06
C ILE A 768 -25.14 -9.16 6.98
N PHE A 769 -25.78 -9.43 8.13
CA PHE A 769 -27.23 -9.64 8.20
C PHE A 769 -28.03 -8.36 7.91
N THR A 770 -27.58 -7.21 8.40
CA THR A 770 -28.29 -5.93 8.25
C THR A 770 -28.11 -5.28 6.88
N LEU A 771 -27.02 -5.58 6.16
CA LEU A 771 -26.72 -5.03 4.82
C LEU A 771 -27.09 -5.98 3.67
N GLY A 772 -27.91 -6.99 3.96
CA GLY A 772 -28.38 -7.94 2.97
C GLY A 772 -28.97 -7.23 1.75
N ASN A 773 -28.40 -7.55 0.58
CA ASN A 773 -28.89 -7.29 -0.77
C ASN A 773 -28.42 -6.03 -1.53
N GLN A 774 -27.40 -5.30 -1.07
CA GLN A 774 -26.67 -4.33 -1.92
C GLN A 774 -25.19 -4.72 -2.06
N THR A 775 -24.59 -4.45 -3.22
CA THR A 775 -23.21 -4.87 -3.59
C THR A 775 -22.12 -3.92 -3.06
N ASP A 776 -22.41 -2.62 -2.94
CA ASP A 776 -21.50 -1.58 -2.43
C ASP A 776 -21.06 -1.66 -0.94
N PRO A 777 -21.83 -2.22 0.02
CA PRO A 777 -21.48 -2.21 1.45
C PRO A 777 -20.39 -3.20 1.87
N ILE A 778 -20.16 -4.26 1.09
CA ILE A 778 -19.29 -5.38 1.52
C ILE A 778 -17.84 -4.93 1.66
N GLY A 779 -17.33 -4.13 0.73
CA GLY A 779 -15.98 -3.59 0.78
C GLY A 779 -15.73 -2.70 2.01
N TRP A 780 -16.74 -1.90 2.42
CA TRP A 780 -16.68 -1.12 3.66
C TRP A 780 -16.68 -1.99 4.90
N GLY A 781 -17.44 -3.08 4.89
CA GLY A 781 -17.39 -4.12 5.92
C GLY A 781 -15.98 -4.66 6.12
N CYS A 782 -15.28 -5.04 5.05
CA CYS A 782 -13.90 -5.53 5.12
C CYS A 782 -12.94 -4.51 5.77
N VAL A 783 -13.07 -3.22 5.43
CA VAL A 783 -12.25 -2.15 6.01
C VAL A 783 -12.50 -2.00 7.51
N MET A 784 -13.76 -2.06 7.94
CA MET A 784 -14.08 -1.96 9.38
C MET A 784 -13.62 -3.14 10.18
N VAL A 785 -13.72 -4.36 9.63
CA VAL A 785 -13.15 -5.55 10.26
C VAL A 785 -11.66 -5.38 10.51
N PHE A 786 -10.93 -4.84 9.53
CA PHE A 786 -9.52 -4.57 9.69
C PHE A 786 -9.22 -3.50 10.75
N LEU A 787 -9.93 -2.37 10.74
CA LEU A 787 -9.80 -1.33 11.77
C LEU A 787 -10.07 -1.88 13.18
N GLN A 788 -11.06 -2.77 13.31
CA GLN A 788 -11.43 -3.40 14.58
C GLN A 788 -10.35 -4.39 15.07
N ILE A 789 -9.72 -5.14 14.16
CA ILE A 789 -8.58 -6.01 14.49
C ILE A 789 -7.37 -5.17 14.90
N LEU A 790 -7.05 -4.09 14.19
CA LEU A 790 -5.98 -3.16 14.57
C LEU A 790 -6.24 -2.54 15.95
N TRP A 791 -7.48 -2.13 16.22
CA TRP A 791 -7.86 -1.63 17.54
C TRP A 791 -7.67 -2.70 18.63
N THR A 792 -8.02 -3.96 18.33
CA THR A 792 -7.80 -5.09 19.25
C THR A 792 -6.31 -5.33 19.52
N VAL A 793 -5.45 -5.27 18.50
CA VAL A 793 -3.98 -5.34 18.65
C VAL A 793 -3.51 -4.29 19.65
N MET A 794 -3.99 -3.06 19.50
CA MET A 794 -3.62 -1.95 20.33
C MET A 794 -4.15 -2.05 21.77
N TYR A 795 -5.41 -2.44 21.96
CA TYR A 795 -5.99 -2.64 23.30
C TYR A 795 -5.16 -3.59 24.16
N PHE A 796 -4.55 -4.60 23.54
CA PHE A 796 -3.69 -5.57 24.23
C PHE A 796 -2.20 -5.17 24.34
N THR A 797 -1.76 -4.12 23.63
CA THR A 797 -0.35 -3.72 23.53
C THR A 797 -0.04 -2.34 24.11
N ASP A 798 -1.03 -1.47 24.34
CA ASP A 798 -0.83 -0.13 24.90
C ASP A 798 -0.48 -0.15 26.40
N ASP A 799 0.51 0.68 26.76
CA ASP A 799 1.03 0.89 28.11
C ASP A 799 0.22 1.96 28.89
N ALA A 800 -0.61 2.75 28.21
CA ALA A 800 -1.28 3.92 28.78
C ALA A 800 -2.70 3.70 29.30
N ALA A 801 -3.39 2.61 28.91
CA ALA A 801 -4.75 2.34 29.37
C ALA A 801 -4.77 2.13 30.90
N ALA A 802 -5.59 2.90 31.62
CA ALA A 802 -5.74 2.82 33.07
C ALA A 802 -6.07 1.40 33.57
N VAL A 803 -6.72 0.60 32.72
CA VAL A 803 -7.02 -0.84 32.90
C VAL A 803 -5.75 -1.68 33.14
N THR A 804 -4.69 -1.39 32.39
CA THR A 804 -3.40 -2.11 32.46
C THR A 804 -2.63 -1.74 33.72
N TYR A 805 -2.86 -0.55 34.29
CA TYR A 805 -2.24 -0.11 35.53
C TYR A 805 -2.77 -0.88 36.76
N TYR A 806 -4.07 -1.16 36.83
CA TYR A 806 -4.67 -1.86 37.98
C TYR A 806 -4.66 -3.39 37.88
N VAL A 807 -4.75 -3.97 36.67
CA VAL A 807 -4.84 -5.43 36.49
C VAL A 807 -3.60 -6.01 35.78
N ASN A 808 -2.75 -5.19 35.17
CA ASN A 808 -1.45 -5.61 34.62
C ASN A 808 -1.62 -6.79 33.63
N LEU A 809 -2.56 -6.65 32.68
CA LEU A 809 -2.91 -7.61 31.63
C LEU A 809 -1.94 -7.57 30.42
N ARG A 810 -0.75 -7.00 30.61
CA ARG A 810 0.26 -6.69 29.58
C ARG A 810 0.62 -7.90 28.72
N LEU A 811 0.68 -7.76 27.39
CA LEU A 811 1.52 -8.65 26.58
C LEU A 811 2.94 -8.25 26.95
N SER A 812 3.67 -9.16 27.60
CA SER A 812 5.02 -8.90 28.10
C SER A 812 5.87 -8.18 27.04
N ARG A 813 6.90 -7.44 27.51
CA ARG A 813 8.07 -7.05 26.70
C ARG A 813 8.65 -8.21 25.88
N ASP A 814 8.29 -9.46 26.20
CA ASP A 814 8.52 -10.69 25.45
C ASP A 814 7.41 -10.96 24.41
N PHE A 815 7.01 -9.96 23.60
CA PHE A 815 6.25 -10.26 22.38
C PHE A 815 7.16 -11.13 21.50
N GLN A 816 6.87 -12.43 21.43
CA GLN A 816 7.74 -13.39 20.76
C GLN A 816 7.55 -13.21 19.25
N ARG A 817 8.39 -12.37 18.66
CA ARG A 817 8.34 -12.01 17.24
C ARG A 817 8.81 -13.19 16.40
N TYR A 818 7.87 -13.95 15.87
CA TYR A 818 8.18 -15.05 14.98
C TYR A 818 8.57 -14.53 13.60
N VAL A 819 9.76 -14.94 13.14
CA VAL A 819 10.26 -14.61 11.80
C VAL A 819 9.28 -15.04 10.71
N SER A 820 8.59 -16.17 10.89
CA SER A 820 7.60 -16.69 9.92
C SER A 820 6.41 -15.75 9.72
N VAL A 821 5.87 -15.17 10.80
CA VAL A 821 4.72 -14.24 10.73
C VAL A 821 5.15 -12.91 10.12
N TYR A 822 6.35 -12.44 10.46
CA TYR A 822 6.93 -11.25 9.84
C TYR A 822 7.16 -11.43 8.32
N VAL A 823 7.70 -12.57 7.89
CA VAL A 823 7.91 -12.87 6.45
C VAL A 823 6.58 -13.05 5.73
N PHE A 824 5.59 -13.68 6.37
CA PHE A 824 4.23 -13.79 5.82
C PHE A 824 3.64 -12.40 5.53
N GLY A 825 3.69 -11.47 6.49
CA GLY A 825 3.18 -10.11 6.29
C GLY A 825 3.98 -9.30 5.25
N SER A 826 5.30 -9.29 5.38
CA SER A 826 6.17 -8.45 4.52
C SER A 826 6.27 -8.93 3.07
N VAL A 827 6.07 -10.24 2.81
CA VAL A 827 6.24 -10.81 1.47
C VAL A 827 4.95 -11.46 0.95
N ALA A 828 4.40 -12.44 1.68
CA ALA A 828 3.29 -13.25 1.15
C ALA A 828 2.01 -12.43 0.94
N VAL A 829 1.66 -11.56 1.89
CA VAL A 829 0.45 -10.73 1.77
C VAL A 829 0.60 -9.67 0.67
N VAL A 830 1.76 -9.04 0.54
CA VAL A 830 2.03 -8.10 -0.57
C VAL A 830 1.89 -8.82 -1.91
N LEU A 831 2.49 -10.01 -2.04
CA LEU A 831 2.44 -10.79 -3.28
C LEU A 831 1.00 -11.17 -3.64
N LEU A 832 0.21 -11.64 -2.67
CA LEU A 832 -1.20 -11.97 -2.88
C LEU A 832 -1.97 -10.77 -3.44
N ASN A 833 -1.81 -9.61 -2.81
CA ASN A 833 -2.54 -8.40 -3.20
C ASN A 833 -2.04 -7.85 -4.55
N SER A 834 -0.74 -7.96 -4.84
CA SER A 834 -0.20 -7.61 -6.16
C SER A 834 -0.71 -8.54 -7.26
N ALA A 835 -0.79 -9.85 -6.99
CA ALA A 835 -1.30 -10.83 -7.94
C ALA A 835 -2.79 -10.63 -8.19
N ALA A 836 -3.57 -10.29 -7.15
CA ALA A 836 -4.98 -9.94 -7.28
C ALA A 836 -5.18 -8.72 -8.18
N LEU A 837 -4.42 -7.64 -7.96
CA LEU A 837 -4.47 -6.44 -8.81
C LEU A 837 -4.09 -6.73 -10.26
N ILE A 838 -3.02 -7.51 -10.49
CA ILE A 838 -2.59 -7.92 -11.84
C ILE A 838 -3.66 -8.78 -12.52
N THR A 839 -4.26 -9.73 -11.77
CA THR A 839 -5.29 -10.62 -12.30
C THR A 839 -6.53 -9.83 -12.71
N GLU A 840 -6.94 -8.84 -11.92
CA GLU A 840 -8.06 -7.96 -12.26
C GLU A 840 -7.78 -7.15 -13.53
N LEU A 841 -6.57 -6.56 -13.64
CA LEU A 841 -6.15 -5.83 -14.84
C LEU A 841 -6.17 -6.73 -16.08
N ILE A 842 -5.64 -7.95 -15.99
CA ILE A 842 -5.62 -8.91 -17.10
C ILE A 842 -7.03 -9.33 -17.48
N LEU A 843 -7.86 -9.72 -16.51
CA LEU A 843 -9.22 -10.18 -16.77
C LEU A 843 -10.05 -9.09 -17.43
N LYS A 844 -9.89 -7.83 -17.01
CA LYS A 844 -10.59 -6.72 -17.66
C LYS A 844 -10.11 -6.48 -19.09
N THR A 845 -8.80 -6.53 -19.35
CA THR A 845 -8.28 -6.42 -20.74
C THR A 845 -8.80 -7.51 -21.66
N VAL A 846 -9.17 -8.67 -21.12
CA VAL A 846 -9.67 -9.82 -21.89
C VAL A 846 -11.20 -9.81 -22.02
N ASN A 847 -11.94 -9.48 -20.94
CA ASN A 847 -13.39 -9.61 -20.86
C ASN A 847 -14.17 -8.29 -21.06
N GLY A 848 -13.49 -7.14 -21.15
CA GLY A 848 -14.11 -5.81 -21.24
C GLY A 848 -14.64 -5.28 -19.90
N ASP A 849 -15.15 -6.17 -19.04
CA ASP A 849 -15.75 -5.83 -17.75
C ASP A 849 -14.86 -6.19 -16.54
N ARG A 850 -15.13 -5.54 -15.39
CA ARG A 850 -14.52 -5.92 -14.11
C ARG A 850 -15.06 -7.26 -13.62
N MET A 851 -14.16 -8.12 -13.17
CA MET A 851 -14.54 -9.40 -12.58
C MET A 851 -14.80 -9.27 -11.07
N MET A 852 -14.05 -8.40 -10.39
CA MET A 852 -14.25 -8.06 -8.98
C MET A 852 -14.72 -6.61 -8.87
N ALA A 853 -15.97 -6.42 -8.42
CA ALA A 853 -16.56 -5.10 -8.27
C ALA A 853 -15.80 -4.17 -7.29
N ASP A 854 -15.12 -4.74 -6.28
CA ASP A 854 -14.37 -3.99 -5.26
C ASP A 854 -13.15 -4.75 -4.73
N LEU A 855 -11.95 -4.24 -4.99
CA LEU A 855 -10.68 -4.87 -4.60
C LEU A 855 -10.44 -4.85 -3.08
N ARG A 856 -11.15 -4.01 -2.31
CA ARG A 856 -11.10 -4.02 -0.83
C ARG A 856 -11.46 -5.39 -0.25
N PHE A 857 -12.25 -6.17 -0.98
CA PHE A 857 -12.63 -7.53 -0.62
C PHE A 857 -11.45 -8.51 -0.53
N ILE A 858 -10.36 -8.25 -1.24
CA ILE A 858 -9.15 -9.09 -1.18
C ILE A 858 -8.12 -8.48 -0.24
N VAL A 859 -7.87 -7.18 -0.42
CA VAL A 859 -6.78 -6.46 0.27
C VAL A 859 -6.99 -6.50 1.78
N PHE A 860 -8.14 -6.05 2.29
CA PHE A 860 -8.34 -5.92 3.73
C PHE A 860 -8.41 -7.27 4.47
N PRO A 861 -9.10 -8.32 3.96
CA PRO A 861 -9.08 -9.64 4.61
C PRO A 861 -7.68 -10.28 4.66
N SER A 862 -6.84 -10.06 3.65
CA SER A 862 -5.45 -10.55 3.68
C SER A 862 -4.62 -9.87 4.79
N GLU A 863 -4.85 -8.58 5.05
CA GLU A 863 -4.21 -7.86 6.15
C GLU A 863 -4.80 -8.25 7.51
N CYS A 864 -6.11 -8.53 7.58
CA CYS A 864 -6.75 -9.10 8.77
C CYS A 864 -6.06 -10.41 9.17
N LEU A 865 -5.76 -11.29 8.21
CA LEU A 865 -5.03 -12.54 8.47
C LEU A 865 -3.65 -12.28 9.06
N PHE A 866 -2.93 -11.28 8.55
CA PHE A 866 -1.62 -10.89 9.10
C PHE A 866 -1.73 -10.33 10.52
N ALA A 867 -2.62 -9.38 10.77
CA ALA A 867 -2.81 -8.76 12.08
C ALA A 867 -3.29 -9.76 13.14
N VAL A 868 -4.21 -10.68 12.78
CA VAL A 868 -4.64 -11.78 13.67
C VAL A 868 -3.50 -12.75 13.94
N SER A 869 -2.66 -13.07 12.94
CA SER A 869 -1.48 -13.91 13.15
C SER A 869 -0.48 -13.28 14.12
N LEU A 870 -0.33 -11.95 14.10
CA LEU A 870 0.46 -11.21 15.09
C LEU A 870 -0.15 -11.29 16.49
N LEU A 871 -1.48 -11.14 16.62
CA LEU A 871 -2.19 -11.30 17.90
C LEU A 871 -1.97 -12.71 18.48
N ILE A 872 -2.22 -13.76 17.70
CA ILE A 872 -2.09 -15.15 18.15
C ILE A 872 -0.65 -15.46 18.59
N SER A 873 0.34 -14.93 17.86
CA SER A 873 1.76 -15.07 18.19
C SER A 873 2.10 -14.52 19.57
N GLY A 874 1.49 -13.39 19.95
CA GLY A 874 1.75 -12.76 21.24
C GLY A 874 1.15 -13.48 22.45
N PHE A 875 0.09 -14.28 22.27
CA PHE A 875 -0.60 -14.99 23.36
C PHE A 875 -0.01 -16.38 23.67
N SER A 876 0.81 -16.92 22.77
CA SER A 876 1.10 -18.36 22.70
C SER A 876 2.51 -18.77 23.15
N GLY A 877 3.24 -17.87 23.82
CA GLY A 877 4.69 -17.94 24.07
C GLY A 877 5.27 -19.20 24.75
N SER A 878 4.47 -20.14 25.26
CA SER A 878 4.99 -21.44 25.75
C SER A 878 4.51 -22.69 24.99
N LYS A 879 3.29 -22.69 24.42
CA LYS A 879 2.69 -23.91 23.82
C LYS A 879 2.94 -24.03 22.31
N ILE A 880 2.93 -22.92 21.58
CA ILE A 880 3.19 -22.95 20.12
C ILE A 880 4.68 -23.13 19.82
N ALA A 881 5.57 -22.61 20.68
CA ALA A 881 7.02 -22.84 20.56
C ALA A 881 7.38 -24.34 20.62
N GLY A 882 6.68 -25.14 21.43
CA GLY A 882 6.83 -26.60 21.47
C GLY A 882 6.33 -27.30 20.20
N CYS A 883 5.22 -26.83 19.63
CA CYS A 883 4.63 -27.37 18.40
C CYS A 883 5.46 -27.00 17.16
N LEU A 884 5.97 -25.76 17.08
CA LEU A 884 6.89 -25.31 16.03
C LEU A 884 8.26 -25.96 16.12
N LYS A 885 8.80 -26.19 17.33
CA LYS A 885 10.01 -27.02 17.52
C LYS A 885 9.75 -28.42 16.99
N SER A 886 8.63 -29.05 17.36
CA SER A 886 8.24 -30.38 16.87
C SER A 886 8.14 -30.44 15.34
N CYS A 887 7.53 -29.44 14.70
CA CYS A 887 7.46 -29.32 13.24
C CYS A 887 8.84 -29.06 12.58
N GLN A 888 9.72 -28.27 13.19
CA GLN A 888 11.09 -28.07 12.70
C GLN A 888 11.95 -29.34 12.82
N THR A 889 11.81 -30.11 13.90
CA THR A 889 12.49 -31.41 14.04
C THR A 889 12.00 -32.40 12.98
N LYS A 890 10.71 -32.36 12.65
CA LYS A 890 10.09 -33.18 11.60
C LYS A 890 10.51 -32.77 10.19
N MET A 891 10.76 -31.49 9.93
CA MET A 891 11.34 -31.04 8.65
C MET A 891 12.84 -31.32 8.53
N ARG A 892 13.62 -31.28 9.63
CA ARG A 892 15.04 -31.68 9.64
C ARG A 892 15.22 -33.17 9.36
N SER A 893 14.35 -34.04 9.91
CA SER A 893 14.42 -35.48 9.63
C SER A 893 14.06 -35.83 8.17
N VAL A 894 13.23 -35.01 7.51
CA VAL A 894 12.91 -35.14 6.08
C VAL A 894 14.05 -34.64 5.19
N ARG A 895 14.78 -33.59 5.59
CA ARG A 895 15.92 -33.05 4.83
C ARG A 895 17.16 -33.96 4.90
N VAL A 896 17.38 -34.66 6.01
CA VAL A 896 18.45 -35.68 6.11
C VAL A 896 18.16 -36.91 5.23
N ARG A 897 16.89 -37.16 4.88
CA ARG A 897 16.50 -38.28 4.00
C ARG A 897 16.56 -37.99 2.50
N ARG A 898 16.79 -36.75 2.06
CA ARG A 898 16.78 -36.39 0.63
C ARG A 898 17.97 -35.52 0.25
N SER A 899 19.12 -36.18 -0.02
CA SER A 899 20.06 -36.00 -1.15
C SER A 899 21.55 -36.12 -0.74
N PRO A 900 22.46 -36.63 -1.59
CA PRO A 900 22.38 -37.82 -2.43
C PRO A 900 23.55 -38.81 -2.17
N GLN A 901 23.36 -40.10 -2.46
CA GLN A 901 24.46 -41.05 -2.66
C GLN A 901 25.38 -40.52 -3.77
N GLN A 902 26.67 -40.36 -3.46
CA GLN A 902 27.70 -40.05 -4.43
C GLN A 902 28.49 -41.32 -4.73
N ASN A 903 28.36 -41.78 -5.98
CA ASN A 903 29.30 -42.53 -6.80
C ASN A 903 30.13 -43.65 -6.15
N GLN A 904 29.76 -44.91 -6.45
CA GLN A 904 30.75 -45.91 -6.85
C GLN A 904 30.27 -46.64 -8.12
N SER A 905 31.24 -46.82 -8.99
CA SER A 905 31.23 -47.19 -10.40
C SER A 905 30.63 -48.56 -10.71
N THR A 906 30.01 -48.64 -11.89
CA THR A 906 29.63 -49.86 -12.59
C THR A 906 30.88 -50.64 -13.01
N GLU A 907 31.06 -51.85 -12.50
CA GLU A 907 31.89 -52.88 -13.14
C GLU A 907 31.32 -54.28 -12.87
N MET A 908 31.31 -55.08 -13.93
CA MET A 908 30.93 -56.49 -14.11
C MET A 908 30.66 -57.40 -12.90
N ASN A 909 29.52 -58.12 -12.96
CA ASN A 909 29.36 -59.47 -12.40
C ASN A 909 30.26 -60.45 -13.17
N PRO A 910 30.87 -61.49 -12.53
CA PRO A 910 30.09 -62.70 -12.20
C PRO A 910 30.56 -63.58 -11.01
N LEU A 911 29.70 -64.55 -10.65
CA LEU A 911 29.96 -65.88 -10.08
C LEU A 911 30.15 -66.10 -8.56
N ASN A 912 29.11 -66.75 -8.00
CA ASN A 912 29.10 -68.05 -7.29
C ASN A 912 29.52 -68.24 -5.82
N ALA A 913 28.75 -69.16 -5.19
CA ALA A 913 28.97 -69.94 -3.96
C ALA A 913 28.92 -69.16 -2.64
N GLY A 914 28.24 -69.59 -1.58
CA GLY A 914 27.57 -70.83 -1.21
C GLY A 914 27.39 -70.80 0.32
N ASP A 915 26.42 -71.56 0.83
CA ASP A 915 26.35 -72.09 2.21
C ASP A 915 26.15 -71.08 3.36
N GLN A 916 25.47 -71.39 4.47
CA GLN A 916 24.46 -72.35 4.90
C GLN A 916 24.09 -71.91 6.35
N GLU A 917 23.10 -72.58 6.94
CA GLU A 917 22.76 -72.61 8.38
C GLU A 917 21.95 -71.43 8.96
N GLN A 918 20.64 -71.58 9.12
CA GLN A 918 19.95 -72.28 10.23
C GLN A 918 20.21 -71.67 11.62
N ASN A 919 19.23 -70.92 12.12
CA ASN A 919 18.48 -71.35 13.31
C ASN A 919 17.27 -70.43 13.57
N GLN A 920 16.10 -71.03 13.39
CA GLN A 920 14.84 -70.76 14.10
C GLN A 920 14.67 -71.93 15.11
N PRO A 921 13.62 -72.07 15.97
CA PRO A 921 12.39 -71.26 16.07
C PRO A 921 11.82 -71.12 17.50
N HIS A 922 10.59 -70.56 17.55
CA HIS A 922 9.51 -70.79 18.54
C HIS A 922 9.54 -69.96 19.84
N SER A 923 8.43 -69.43 20.37
CA SER A 923 7.00 -69.42 19.99
C SER A 923 6.18 -68.68 21.07
N VAL A 924 5.04 -68.06 20.67
CA VAL A 924 3.72 -68.11 21.40
C VAL A 924 3.58 -67.26 22.69
N LEU A 925 2.50 -66.53 23.07
CA LEU A 925 1.06 -66.49 22.75
C LEU A 925 0.43 -65.10 23.11
N ALA A 926 -0.60 -64.76 22.35
CA ALA A 926 -1.85 -64.00 22.57
C ALA A 926 -2.14 -63.03 23.76
N GLN A 927 -2.81 -61.94 23.35
CA GLN A 927 -4.08 -61.36 23.87
C GLN A 927 -4.14 -60.72 25.27
N THR A 928 -4.25 -59.38 25.31
CA THR A 928 -5.52 -58.66 25.55
C THR A 928 -5.38 -57.18 25.22
#